data_AF-A0A6G0WUT1-F1
#
_entry.id   AF-A0A6G0WUT1-F1
#
_cell.length_a   1.000
_cell.length_b   1.000
_cell.length_c   1.000
_cell.angle_alpha   90.00
_cell.angle_beta   90.00
_cell.angle_gamma   90.00
#
_symmetry.space_group_name_H-M   'P 1'
#
loop_
_entity.id
_entity.type
_entity.pdbx_description
1 polymer ?
#
loop_
_entity_poly.entity_id
_entity_poly.type
_entity_poly.pdbx_seq_one_letter_code
_entity_poly.pdbx_strand_id
1 'polypeptide(L)'
;MQDDDETTYSDDGQDKEVQKVLHDVLHKRKLYRAKAAQVIERELAAQAKSAALIRIEEPTVVSVQEPQEPNKRKTLRDFELPPFTSTALHLAPASRFVALVAVSTQFQHLPPLDPAFRSAATALHQVLCNVAGFHSTRSKLLINPTLVQFQEELATFEHLDESHTTFLLVLVSHGVRVVQGAHMGTFFLFPESRVTSVEELIVTSLHDQVLAAALNRIPAAHQLLAFDVCHSQNVLPVTPPTSIPTVIQGRVNQEFGRKLLDAMLQLRKEKSKSSPQGPEALPVLILEACLPRTQVAVSQPPDCAFFLRRLADAFRGGGASPRALDNFKNWTEDDFKFPYLHARDICNFVISRVQFDAYRAASRAKEAIQAKGGILSIQFEEAAAVSAIEQTPHVVTDDLPLDFLVGKVPNVPTDAPSTPHFISASMSSLQVAWKMPPAHSDTPILGYQLEICGAGRAAFEKWSMVSTKQVYTLEDVLYNNQPPPQTMVATGLASDAGYCFRVRARNAGGWGPYSSTSPVMRTSAATSSTSYLTDSKAKNTPEEVVAWMSKYEMNGHVQRLGCKALAAFALEGKTSMNNRAASHVVQAGGFKSVLSAMKGFPQDIELQVAGAHVVGLLCLLGAIDKKTAGMPQAKILLDDMLEKYDMATYPQAHSMAQWAKEMIIAPHKRKMGMNEAAMKLQGLFRQRLARRRLRAMASQLFPALVDPTTGLVYYYNTRTGASSWTPPSLFL
;
A
#
# COMPACT_ATOMS: atom_id res chain seq x y z
N MET A 1 -104.72 -15.30 -74.26
CA MET A 1 -103.95 -15.72 -75.45
C MET A 1 -102.50 -15.56 -75.08
N GLN A 2 -101.84 -16.66 -74.69
CA GLN A 2 -100.38 -16.83 -74.49
C GLN A 2 -99.72 -15.90 -73.44
N ASP A 3 -98.59 -16.16 -72.82
CA ASP A 3 -97.87 -17.35 -72.36
C ASP A 3 -96.86 -16.76 -71.33
N ASP A 4 -96.25 -17.64 -70.53
CA ASP A 4 -94.93 -17.52 -69.90
C ASP A 4 -94.76 -16.96 -68.47
N ASP A 5 -94.22 -17.90 -67.68
CA ASP A 5 -93.52 -17.82 -66.41
C ASP A 5 -92.42 -16.76 -66.39
N GLU A 6 -92.29 -16.05 -65.26
CA GLU A 6 -90.98 -15.52 -64.85
C GLU A 6 -90.74 -15.76 -63.35
N THR A 7 -89.55 -16.32 -63.11
CA THR A 7 -89.08 -17.01 -61.92
C THR A 7 -88.57 -16.00 -60.88
N THR A 8 -89.01 -16.13 -59.63
CA THR A 8 -88.45 -15.42 -58.48
C THR A 8 -87.13 -16.07 -58.07
N TYR A 9 -86.00 -15.41 -58.31
CA TYR A 9 -84.69 -15.85 -57.79
C TYR A 9 -84.42 -15.25 -56.41
N SER A 10 -84.06 -16.14 -55.48
CA SER A 10 -83.83 -15.94 -54.06
C SER A 10 -82.44 -15.38 -53.74
N ASP A 11 -82.36 -14.17 -53.18
CA ASP A 11 -81.13 -13.50 -52.71
C ASP A 11 -80.74 -13.90 -51.25
N ASP A 12 -81.54 -14.75 -50.60
CA ASP A 12 -81.34 -15.19 -49.20
C ASP A 12 -80.17 -16.17 -48.99
N GLY A 13 -79.57 -16.67 -50.08
CA GLY A 13 -78.50 -17.67 -50.04
C GLY A 13 -77.10 -17.08 -49.84
N GLN A 14 -76.80 -15.96 -50.50
CA GLN A 14 -75.47 -15.33 -50.48
C GLN A 14 -75.20 -14.62 -49.14
N ASP A 15 -76.21 -13.99 -48.53
CA ASP A 15 -76.06 -13.31 -47.24
C ASP A 15 -75.79 -14.30 -46.08
N LYS A 16 -76.38 -15.50 -46.13
CA LYS A 16 -76.11 -16.56 -45.15
C LYS A 16 -74.68 -17.10 -45.25
N GLU A 17 -74.14 -17.15 -46.47
CA GLU A 17 -72.78 -17.62 -46.69
C GLU A 17 -71.73 -16.60 -46.23
N VAL A 18 -71.96 -15.31 -46.48
CA VAL A 18 -71.13 -14.20 -45.96
C VAL A 18 -71.16 -14.15 -44.44
N GLN A 19 -72.33 -14.31 -43.81
CA GLN A 19 -72.44 -14.37 -42.35
C GLN A 19 -71.70 -15.57 -41.75
N LYS A 20 -71.71 -16.73 -42.42
CA LYS A 20 -70.98 -17.91 -41.99
C LYS A 20 -69.46 -17.71 -42.05
N VAL A 21 -68.96 -17.09 -43.13
CA VAL A 21 -67.54 -16.76 -43.27
C VAL A 21 -67.11 -15.72 -42.22
N LEU A 22 -67.93 -14.71 -41.96
CA LEU A 22 -67.65 -13.71 -40.93
C LEU A 22 -67.61 -14.33 -39.53
N HIS A 23 -68.54 -15.24 -39.23
CA HIS A 23 -68.55 -15.98 -37.98
C HIS A 23 -67.28 -16.82 -37.80
N ASP A 24 -66.82 -17.51 -38.85
CA ASP A 24 -65.60 -18.31 -38.83
C ASP A 24 -64.33 -17.47 -38.64
N VAL A 25 -64.27 -16.29 -39.27
CA VAL A 25 -63.15 -15.34 -39.10
C VAL A 25 -63.12 -14.80 -37.67
N LEU A 26 -64.26 -14.42 -37.11
CA LEU A 26 -64.36 -13.94 -35.73
C LEU A 26 -64.00 -15.04 -34.73
N HIS A 27 -64.44 -16.28 -34.98
CA HIS A 27 -64.09 -17.43 -34.15
C HIS A 27 -62.58 -17.73 -34.20
N LYS A 28 -61.96 -17.70 -35.38
CA LYS A 28 -60.50 -17.83 -35.53
C LYS A 28 -59.77 -16.69 -34.82
N ARG A 29 -60.23 -15.44 -34.93
CA ARG A 29 -59.63 -14.28 -34.25
C ARG A 29 -59.72 -14.41 -32.73
N LYS A 30 -60.82 -14.96 -32.20
CA LYS A 30 -60.99 -15.26 -30.77
C LYS A 30 -60.01 -16.34 -30.30
N LEU A 31 -59.84 -17.41 -31.09
CA LEU A 31 -58.84 -18.47 -30.83
C LEU A 31 -57.40 -17.94 -30.86
N TYR A 32 -57.07 -17.07 -31.83
CA TYR A 32 -55.74 -16.45 -31.90
C TYR A 32 -55.45 -15.55 -30.70
N ARG A 33 -56.42 -14.74 -30.27
CA ARG A 33 -56.30 -13.92 -29.06
C ARG A 33 -56.13 -14.78 -27.80
N ALA A 34 -56.86 -15.88 -27.69
CA ALA A 34 -56.72 -16.82 -26.57
C ALA A 34 -55.35 -17.50 -26.53
N LYS A 35 -54.82 -17.91 -27.69
CA LYS A 35 -53.46 -18.46 -27.81
C LYS A 35 -52.39 -17.42 -27.46
N ALA A 36 -52.53 -16.18 -27.94
CA ALA A 36 -51.59 -15.11 -27.61
C ALA A 36 -51.59 -14.78 -26.10
N ALA A 37 -52.78 -14.76 -25.47
CA ALA A 37 -52.89 -14.58 -24.02
C ALA A 37 -52.22 -15.72 -23.23
N GLN A 38 -52.38 -16.99 -23.67
CA GLN A 38 -51.68 -18.12 -23.05
C GLN A 38 -50.16 -18.07 -23.22
N VAL A 39 -49.65 -17.54 -24.32
CA VAL A 39 -48.20 -17.35 -24.52
C VAL A 39 -47.67 -16.30 -23.55
N ILE A 40 -48.38 -15.17 -23.41
CA ILE A 40 -48.03 -14.10 -22.46
C ILE A 40 -48.09 -14.61 -21.02
N GLU A 41 -49.12 -15.38 -20.64
CA GLU A 41 -49.19 -15.99 -19.30
C GLU A 41 -48.04 -16.98 -19.06
N ARG A 42 -47.65 -17.78 -20.07
CA ARG A 42 -46.49 -18.67 -19.95
C ARG A 42 -45.17 -17.92 -19.83
N GLU A 43 -44.99 -16.81 -20.54
CA GLU A 43 -43.82 -15.95 -20.42
C GLU A 43 -43.75 -15.24 -19.07
N LEU A 44 -44.88 -14.72 -18.57
CA LEU A 44 -44.98 -14.13 -17.23
C LEU A 44 -44.75 -15.18 -16.13
N ALA A 45 -45.27 -16.40 -16.31
CA ALA A 45 -44.99 -17.51 -15.40
C ALA A 45 -43.52 -17.95 -15.45
N ALA A 46 -42.88 -17.96 -16.62
CA ALA A 46 -41.46 -18.26 -16.77
C ALA A 46 -40.58 -17.16 -16.15
N GLN A 47 -40.95 -15.88 -16.31
CA GLN A 47 -40.30 -14.75 -15.66
C GLN A 47 -40.47 -14.82 -14.13
N ALA A 48 -41.67 -15.15 -13.63
CA ALA A 48 -41.92 -15.37 -12.21
C ALA A 48 -41.13 -16.56 -11.64
N LYS A 49 -40.95 -17.63 -12.43
CA LYS A 49 -40.12 -18.79 -12.07
C LYS A 49 -38.62 -18.43 -12.05
N SER A 50 -38.16 -17.59 -12.98
CA SER A 50 -36.78 -17.07 -12.98
C SER A 50 -36.53 -16.12 -11.80
N ALA A 51 -37.51 -15.29 -11.44
CA ALA A 51 -37.47 -14.41 -10.27
C ALA A 51 -37.55 -15.19 -8.94
N ALA A 52 -38.23 -16.35 -8.94
CA ALA A 52 -38.25 -17.28 -7.81
C ALA A 52 -36.94 -18.08 -7.69
N LEU A 53 -36.27 -18.43 -8.80
CA LEU A 53 -34.95 -19.07 -8.79
C LEU A 53 -33.87 -18.15 -8.20
N ILE A 54 -33.97 -16.84 -8.46
CA ILE A 54 -33.12 -15.80 -7.86
C ILE A 54 -33.40 -15.61 -6.36
N ARG A 55 -34.56 -16.08 -5.85
CA ARG A 55 -34.98 -15.95 -4.45
C ARG A 55 -34.64 -17.15 -3.55
N ILE A 56 -34.06 -18.24 -4.06
CA ILE A 56 -33.78 -19.46 -3.27
C ILE A 56 -32.30 -19.59 -2.83
N GLU A 57 -31.39 -18.76 -3.34
CA GLU A 57 -30.05 -18.65 -2.76
C GLU A 57 -29.98 -17.45 -1.81
N GLU A 58 -30.56 -17.60 -0.61
CA GLU A 58 -30.26 -16.75 0.53
C GLU A 58 -28.81 -17.00 0.98
N PRO A 59 -27.90 -16.01 0.92
CA PRO A 59 -26.67 -16.04 1.67
C PRO A 59 -27.01 -15.92 3.15
N THR A 60 -26.32 -16.69 3.98
CA THR A 60 -26.36 -16.62 5.43
C THR A 60 -26.24 -15.19 5.94
N VAL A 61 -27.23 -14.80 6.76
CA VAL A 61 -27.41 -13.50 7.38
C VAL A 61 -26.15 -13.07 8.14
N VAL A 62 -25.47 -12.04 7.64
CA VAL A 62 -24.65 -11.14 8.46
C VAL A 62 -25.46 -9.84 8.66
N SER A 63 -25.46 -9.39 9.92
CA SER A 63 -26.24 -8.29 10.49
C SER A 63 -26.49 -7.09 9.57
N VAL A 64 -27.74 -6.64 9.55
CA VAL A 64 -28.18 -5.34 9.05
C VAL A 64 -27.34 -4.23 9.68
N GLN A 65 -26.48 -3.60 8.88
CA GLN A 65 -25.90 -2.29 9.21
C GLN A 65 -26.87 -1.20 8.75
N GLU A 66 -26.95 -0.16 9.58
CA GLU A 66 -27.67 1.10 9.42
C GLU A 66 -27.49 1.77 8.04
N PRO A 67 -28.35 2.75 7.67
CA PRO A 67 -28.30 3.41 6.36
C PRO A 67 -26.90 3.93 6.06
N GLN A 68 -26.28 3.39 5.01
CA GLN A 68 -24.93 3.81 4.61
C GLN A 68 -24.89 5.31 4.27
N GLU A 69 -23.93 6.00 4.89
CA GLU A 69 -23.41 7.29 4.44
C GLU A 69 -23.10 7.27 2.92
N PRO A 70 -23.14 8.42 2.23
CA PRO A 70 -22.81 8.50 0.80
C PRO A 70 -21.47 7.81 0.51
N ASN A 71 -21.48 6.82 -0.39
CA ASN A 71 -20.34 5.97 -0.76
C ASN A 71 -19.05 6.80 -0.91
N LYS A 72 -18.11 6.64 0.04
CA LYS A 72 -16.80 7.27 -0.03
C LYS A 72 -16.08 6.78 -1.30
N ARG A 73 -15.56 7.71 -2.10
CA ARG A 73 -14.75 7.41 -3.29
C ARG A 73 -13.52 6.60 -2.86
N LYS A 74 -13.24 5.49 -3.54
CA LYS A 74 -12.08 4.64 -3.21
C LYS A 74 -10.78 5.41 -3.48
N THR A 75 -9.80 5.19 -2.62
CA THR A 75 -8.44 5.73 -2.69
C THR A 75 -7.46 4.63 -3.08
N LEU A 76 -6.23 4.99 -3.46
CA LEU A 76 -5.19 4.01 -3.81
C LEU A 76 -4.95 2.97 -2.70
N ARG A 77 -5.08 3.37 -1.43
CA ARG A 77 -4.93 2.47 -0.28
C ARG A 77 -5.91 1.30 -0.28
N ASP A 78 -7.09 1.47 -0.89
CA ASP A 78 -8.10 0.40 -0.98
C ASP A 78 -7.70 -0.71 -1.96
N PHE A 79 -6.66 -0.48 -2.76
CA PHE A 79 -6.11 -1.43 -3.76
C PHE A 79 -4.73 -1.95 -3.36
N GLU A 80 -4.15 -1.49 -2.25
CA GLU A 80 -2.88 -2.00 -1.75
C GLU A 80 -3.10 -3.35 -1.07
N LEU A 81 -2.81 -4.43 -1.80
CA LEU A 81 -2.88 -5.79 -1.27
C LEU A 81 -1.92 -5.97 -0.08
N PRO A 82 -2.27 -6.82 0.91
CA PRO A 82 -1.28 -7.29 1.88
C PRO A 82 -0.10 -7.91 1.13
N PRO A 83 1.15 -7.62 1.53
CA PRO A 83 2.32 -8.11 0.83
C PRO A 83 2.27 -9.64 0.73
N PHE A 84 2.63 -10.22 -0.42
CA PHE A 84 2.92 -11.65 -0.50
C PHE A 84 3.86 -12.05 0.65
N THR A 85 3.35 -12.79 1.63
CA THR A 85 4.11 -13.22 2.81
C THR A 85 4.98 -14.38 2.41
N SER A 86 6.22 -14.12 2.00
CA SER A 86 7.22 -15.16 1.84
C SER A 86 8.09 -15.20 3.10
N THR A 87 8.20 -16.39 3.68
CA THR A 87 9.06 -16.71 4.82
C THR A 87 10.24 -17.57 4.35
N ALA A 88 11.07 -17.13 3.38
CA ALA A 88 12.33 -17.81 3.09
C ALA A 88 13.37 -16.99 2.30
N LEU A 89 14.57 -16.97 2.88
CA LEU A 89 15.96 -16.76 2.42
C LEU A 89 16.26 -15.98 1.12
N HIS A 90 17.03 -14.91 1.30
CA HIS A 90 17.85 -14.21 0.31
C HIS A 90 18.56 -15.19 -0.65
N LEU A 91 18.07 -15.31 -1.88
CA LEU A 91 18.88 -15.82 -2.98
C LEU A 91 19.96 -14.78 -3.35
N ALA A 92 21.14 -15.27 -3.71
CA ALA A 92 22.25 -14.44 -4.13
C ALA A 92 21.82 -13.52 -5.30
N PRO A 93 22.25 -12.25 -5.33
CA PRO A 93 21.89 -11.32 -6.39
C PRO A 93 22.29 -11.84 -7.77
N ALA A 94 21.35 -11.86 -8.71
CA ALA A 94 21.67 -11.80 -10.12
C ALA A 94 22.47 -10.50 -10.36
N SER A 95 23.66 -10.61 -10.95
CA SER A 95 24.55 -9.48 -11.19
C SER A 95 24.23 -8.72 -12.48
N ARG A 96 23.36 -9.29 -13.33
CA ARG A 96 23.01 -8.75 -14.65
C ARG A 96 21.51 -8.81 -14.92
N PHE A 97 21.02 -7.80 -15.63
CA PHE A 97 19.65 -7.71 -16.10
C PHE A 97 19.64 -7.49 -17.61
N VAL A 98 18.72 -8.13 -18.31
CA VAL A 98 18.51 -7.93 -19.75
C VAL A 98 17.01 -7.96 -20.05
N ALA A 99 16.57 -7.19 -21.03
CA ALA A 99 15.16 -7.14 -21.41
C ALA A 99 14.95 -7.14 -22.92
N LEU A 100 13.85 -7.75 -23.36
CA LEU A 100 13.28 -7.57 -24.68
C LEU A 100 11.87 -6.99 -24.51
N VAL A 101 11.68 -5.75 -24.96
CA VAL A 101 10.38 -5.07 -24.96
C VAL A 101 9.87 -5.02 -26.39
N ALA A 102 8.81 -5.76 -26.69
CA ALA A 102 8.19 -5.80 -28.01
C ALA A 102 6.76 -5.24 -27.93
N VAL A 103 6.46 -4.24 -28.75
CA VAL A 103 5.15 -3.59 -28.81
C VAL A 103 4.68 -3.46 -30.26
N SER A 104 3.49 -3.96 -30.55
CA SER A 104 2.83 -3.85 -31.86
C SER A 104 1.56 -3.02 -31.71
N THR A 105 1.59 -1.77 -32.20
CA THR A 105 0.42 -0.87 -32.20
C THR A 105 -0.15 -0.63 -33.59
N GLN A 106 0.58 -0.95 -34.66
CA GLN A 106 0.12 -0.79 -36.04
C GLN A 106 0.05 -2.15 -36.72
N PHE A 107 -1.04 -2.39 -37.45
CA PHE A 107 -1.31 -3.64 -38.14
C PHE A 107 -1.86 -3.36 -39.53
N GLN A 108 -1.50 -4.20 -40.51
CA GLN A 108 -1.92 -4.06 -41.90
C GLN A 108 -3.37 -4.54 -42.12
N HIS A 109 -3.76 -5.58 -41.38
CA HIS A 109 -5.03 -6.28 -41.57
C HIS A 109 -5.92 -6.29 -40.32
N LEU A 110 -5.48 -5.64 -39.25
CA LEU A 110 -6.15 -5.64 -37.95
C LEU A 110 -6.29 -4.20 -37.44
N PRO A 111 -7.21 -3.95 -36.50
CA PRO A 111 -7.33 -2.63 -35.89
C PRO A 111 -6.03 -2.20 -35.17
N PRO A 112 -5.62 -0.93 -35.25
CA PRO A 112 -4.47 -0.44 -34.49
C PRO A 112 -4.75 -0.40 -32.99
N LEU A 113 -3.68 -0.50 -32.18
CA LEU A 113 -3.73 -0.22 -30.74
C LEU A 113 -3.43 1.26 -30.47
N ASP A 114 -3.82 1.74 -29.29
CA ASP A 114 -3.60 3.13 -28.88
C ASP A 114 -2.09 3.49 -28.89
N PRO A 115 -1.69 4.65 -29.46
CA PRO A 115 -0.30 5.11 -29.44
C PRO A 115 0.33 5.23 -28.03
N ALA A 116 -0.48 5.30 -26.96
CA ALA A 116 -0.01 5.27 -25.58
C ALA A 116 0.82 4.02 -25.25
N PHE A 117 0.53 2.86 -25.86
CA PHE A 117 1.32 1.64 -25.66
C PHE A 117 2.76 1.80 -26.17
N ARG A 118 2.93 2.40 -27.35
CA ARG A 118 4.26 2.71 -27.90
C ARG A 118 5.02 3.66 -26.97
N SER A 119 4.35 4.69 -26.47
CA SER A 119 4.94 5.68 -25.56
C SER A 119 5.36 5.04 -24.23
N ALA A 120 4.50 4.20 -23.65
CA ALA A 120 4.78 3.48 -22.41
C ALA A 120 5.90 2.44 -22.58
N ALA A 121 5.95 1.71 -23.70
CA ALA A 121 7.04 0.77 -24.01
C ALA A 121 8.38 1.48 -24.14
N THR A 122 8.40 2.63 -24.82
CA THR A 122 9.59 3.47 -24.96
C THR A 122 10.06 3.99 -23.60
N ALA A 123 9.13 4.45 -22.75
CA ALA A 123 9.44 4.90 -21.40
C ALA A 123 9.97 3.76 -20.51
N LEU A 124 9.41 2.54 -20.62
CA LEU A 124 9.93 1.37 -19.93
C LEU A 124 11.37 1.06 -20.40
N HIS A 125 11.62 0.99 -21.71
CA HIS A 125 12.96 0.72 -22.23
C HIS A 125 13.99 1.77 -21.78
N GLN A 126 13.62 3.05 -21.80
CA GLN A 126 14.47 4.13 -21.28
C GLN A 126 14.80 3.92 -19.80
N VAL A 127 13.81 3.55 -18.98
CA VAL A 127 14.04 3.24 -17.56
C VAL A 127 15.01 2.06 -17.41
N LEU A 128 14.82 0.97 -18.16
CA LEU A 128 15.66 -0.22 -18.09
C LEU A 128 17.11 0.01 -18.59
N CYS A 129 17.34 1.03 -19.42
CA CYS A 129 18.68 1.39 -19.92
C CYS A 129 19.38 2.45 -19.07
N ASN A 130 18.64 3.47 -18.62
CA ASN A 130 19.21 4.68 -18.01
C ASN A 130 19.20 4.64 -16.49
N VAL A 131 18.22 3.97 -15.87
CA VAL A 131 18.14 3.90 -14.41
C VAL A 131 19.20 2.91 -13.89
N ALA A 132 19.93 3.38 -12.89
CA ALA A 132 20.98 2.59 -12.27
C ALA A 132 20.45 1.30 -11.63
N GLY A 133 21.24 0.23 -11.80
CA GLY A 133 20.85 -1.12 -11.39
C GLY A 133 20.48 -2.05 -12.54
N PHE A 134 20.13 -1.49 -13.70
CA PHE A 134 19.78 -2.27 -14.88
C PHE A 134 20.78 -2.10 -16.03
N HIS A 135 21.26 -0.87 -16.30
CA HIS A 135 22.37 -0.48 -17.21
C HIS A 135 22.80 -1.52 -18.26
N SER A 136 21.85 -2.03 -19.02
CA SER A 136 22.09 -3.12 -19.95
C SER A 136 21.99 -2.58 -21.35
N THR A 137 23.14 -2.35 -21.99
CA THR A 137 23.22 -2.10 -23.43
C THR A 137 22.62 -3.25 -24.26
N ARG A 138 22.32 -4.39 -23.62
CA ARG A 138 21.67 -5.56 -24.21
C ARG A 138 20.14 -5.54 -24.10
N SER A 139 19.54 -4.57 -23.39
CA SER A 139 18.08 -4.41 -23.38
C SER A 139 17.59 -3.79 -24.69
N LYS A 140 16.65 -4.45 -25.37
CA LYS A 140 16.20 -4.09 -26.72
C LYS A 140 14.72 -3.69 -26.73
N LEU A 141 14.40 -2.72 -27.57
CA LEU A 141 13.03 -2.27 -27.84
C LEU A 141 12.70 -2.55 -29.31
N LEU A 142 11.65 -3.32 -29.54
CA LEU A 142 11.08 -3.59 -30.84
C LEU A 142 9.72 -2.90 -30.96
N ILE A 143 9.57 -2.00 -31.92
CA ILE A 143 8.32 -1.29 -32.19
C ILE A 143 7.78 -1.78 -33.53
N ASN A 144 6.56 -2.33 -33.51
CA ASN A 144 5.92 -2.99 -34.64
C ASN A 144 6.87 -3.97 -35.35
N PRO A 145 7.54 -4.91 -34.63
CA PRO A 145 8.43 -5.86 -35.27
C PRO A 145 7.67 -6.81 -36.18
N THR A 146 8.33 -7.33 -37.21
CA THR A 146 7.82 -8.51 -37.91
C THR A 146 8.01 -9.76 -37.04
N LEU A 147 7.29 -10.84 -37.35
CA LEU A 147 7.45 -12.14 -36.67
C LEU A 147 8.92 -12.60 -36.70
N VAL A 148 9.56 -12.50 -37.87
CA VAL A 148 10.96 -12.91 -38.08
C VAL A 148 11.89 -12.05 -37.23
N GLN A 149 11.72 -10.72 -37.27
CA GLN A 149 12.54 -9.80 -36.48
C GLN A 149 12.42 -10.11 -34.98
N PHE A 150 11.20 -10.35 -34.48
CA PHE A 150 11.01 -10.72 -33.08
C PHE A 150 11.70 -12.03 -32.71
N GLN A 151 11.59 -13.07 -33.55
CA GLN A 151 12.20 -14.37 -33.29
C GLN A 151 13.73 -14.31 -33.36
N GLU A 152 14.30 -13.61 -34.34
CA GLU A 152 15.75 -13.39 -34.45
C GLU A 152 16.28 -12.64 -33.23
N GLU A 153 15.60 -11.57 -32.82
CA GLU A 153 16.03 -10.79 -31.67
C GLU A 153 15.92 -11.59 -30.36
N LEU A 154 14.85 -12.37 -30.18
CA LEU A 154 14.68 -13.27 -29.03
C LEU A 154 15.78 -14.33 -28.97
N ALA A 155 16.17 -14.88 -30.13
CA ALA A 155 17.25 -15.87 -30.22
C ALA A 155 18.62 -15.30 -29.79
N THR A 156 18.85 -13.98 -29.90
CA THR A 156 20.10 -13.36 -29.42
C THR A 156 20.34 -13.52 -27.92
N PHE A 157 19.30 -13.87 -27.15
CA PHE A 157 19.37 -14.12 -25.72
C PHE A 157 19.63 -15.60 -25.35
N GLU A 158 19.72 -16.51 -26.33
CA GLU A 158 20.07 -17.93 -26.07
C GLU A 158 21.53 -18.10 -25.62
N HIS A 159 22.38 -17.08 -25.83
CA HIS A 159 23.81 -17.08 -25.48
C HIS A 159 24.13 -16.20 -24.25
N LEU A 160 23.19 -16.04 -23.33
CA LEU A 160 23.43 -15.35 -22.07
C LEU A 160 24.31 -16.20 -21.13
N ASP A 161 25.08 -15.54 -20.25
CA ASP A 161 25.82 -16.23 -19.19
C ASP A 161 24.83 -16.69 -18.09
N GLU A 162 24.75 -18.00 -17.85
CA GLU A 162 23.59 -18.67 -17.22
C GLU A 162 23.37 -18.33 -15.74
N SER A 163 24.42 -18.13 -14.94
CA SER A 163 24.33 -18.24 -13.48
C SER A 163 23.85 -16.98 -12.73
N HIS A 164 23.80 -15.81 -13.38
CA HIS A 164 23.56 -14.53 -12.67
C HIS A 164 22.71 -13.51 -13.45
N THR A 165 21.91 -13.96 -14.42
CA THR A 165 21.14 -13.06 -15.29
C THR A 165 19.63 -13.16 -15.03
N THR A 166 18.98 -12.01 -14.82
CA THR A 166 17.51 -11.89 -14.87
C THR A 166 17.09 -11.43 -16.27
N PHE A 167 16.24 -12.21 -16.94
CA PHE A 167 15.70 -11.91 -18.26
C PHE A 167 14.25 -11.41 -18.15
N LEU A 168 13.95 -10.24 -18.72
CA LEU A 168 12.61 -9.69 -18.84
C LEU A 168 12.12 -9.75 -20.29
N LEU A 169 10.99 -10.42 -20.54
CA LEU A 169 10.24 -10.25 -21.79
C LEU A 169 8.99 -9.41 -21.52
N VAL A 170 8.76 -8.39 -22.34
CA VAL A 170 7.48 -7.67 -22.37
C VAL A 170 6.91 -7.77 -23.78
N LEU A 171 5.71 -8.32 -23.92
CA LEU A 171 5.03 -8.44 -25.21
C LEU A 171 3.65 -7.79 -25.16
N VAL A 172 3.46 -6.80 -26.03
CA VAL A 172 2.21 -6.04 -26.18
C VAL A 172 1.73 -6.19 -27.62
N SER A 173 0.58 -6.81 -27.84
CA SER A 173 0.02 -7.00 -29.19
C SER A 173 -1.46 -7.42 -29.16
N HIS A 174 -2.05 -7.71 -30.32
CA HIS A 174 -3.25 -8.54 -30.41
C HIS A 174 -2.91 -10.03 -30.28
N GLY A 175 -3.88 -10.83 -29.89
CA GLY A 175 -3.76 -12.27 -29.91
C GLY A 175 -5.10 -12.96 -30.18
N VAL A 176 -5.02 -14.12 -30.81
CA VAL A 176 -6.16 -14.98 -31.14
C VAL A 176 -5.88 -16.41 -30.70
N ARG A 177 -6.90 -17.24 -30.74
CA ARG A 177 -6.83 -18.63 -30.37
C ARG A 177 -7.43 -19.52 -31.43
N VAL A 178 -6.78 -20.64 -31.69
CA VAL A 178 -7.35 -21.76 -32.43
C VAL A 178 -7.93 -22.75 -31.42
N VAL A 179 -9.23 -23.01 -31.49
CA VAL A 179 -9.95 -23.84 -30.49
C VAL A 179 -10.16 -25.28 -30.94
N GLN A 180 -9.92 -25.59 -32.20
CA GLN A 180 -10.09 -26.93 -32.77
C GLN A 180 -9.05 -27.19 -33.87
N GLY A 181 -8.61 -28.44 -34.01
CA GLY A 181 -7.69 -28.89 -35.06
C GLY A 181 -6.28 -29.18 -34.55
N ALA A 182 -5.35 -29.43 -35.47
CA ALA A 182 -3.97 -29.80 -35.15
C ALA A 182 -3.14 -28.66 -34.52
N HIS A 183 -3.54 -27.41 -34.77
CA HIS A 183 -2.82 -26.21 -34.35
C HIS A 183 -3.54 -25.48 -33.22
N MET A 184 -4.17 -26.23 -32.31
CA MET A 184 -4.85 -25.66 -31.15
C MET A 184 -3.85 -24.95 -30.23
N GLY A 185 -4.12 -23.69 -29.94
CA GLY A 185 -3.22 -22.88 -29.12
C GLY A 185 -3.48 -21.39 -29.25
N THR A 186 -2.71 -20.63 -28.48
CA THR A 186 -2.70 -19.17 -28.53
C THR A 186 -1.70 -18.68 -29.56
N PHE A 187 -2.09 -17.65 -30.32
CA PHE A 187 -1.25 -17.00 -31.30
C PHE A 187 -1.11 -15.51 -30.99
N PHE A 188 0.13 -15.03 -30.95
CA PHE A 188 0.46 -13.61 -30.85
C PHE A 188 0.60 -13.01 -32.24
N LEU A 189 -0.13 -11.94 -32.48
CA LEU A 189 -0.17 -11.29 -33.78
C LEU A 189 0.96 -10.25 -33.90
N PHE A 190 1.41 -10.02 -35.11
CA PHE A 190 2.41 -9.05 -35.54
C PHE A 190 1.79 -8.19 -36.66
N PRO A 191 2.42 -7.07 -37.07
CA PRO A 191 1.83 -6.12 -38.01
C PRO A 191 1.30 -6.75 -39.32
N GLU A 192 1.97 -7.79 -39.81
CA GLU A 192 1.62 -8.55 -41.02
C GLU A 192 0.66 -9.74 -40.79
N SER A 193 0.27 -10.02 -39.54
CA SER A 193 -0.55 -11.19 -39.23
C SER A 193 -1.92 -11.16 -39.89
N ARG A 194 -2.37 -12.35 -40.29
CA ARG A 194 -3.68 -12.59 -40.90
C ARG A 194 -4.47 -13.60 -40.08
N VAL A 195 -5.76 -13.32 -39.93
CA VAL A 195 -6.70 -14.13 -39.12
C VAL A 195 -7.85 -14.72 -39.96
N THR A 196 -7.68 -14.70 -41.28
CA THR A 196 -8.60 -15.21 -42.31
C THR A 196 -8.70 -16.73 -42.35
N SER A 197 -7.58 -17.43 -42.15
CA SER A 197 -7.51 -18.89 -42.08
C SER A 197 -6.43 -19.35 -41.08
N VAL A 198 -6.54 -20.60 -40.62
CA VAL A 198 -5.56 -21.19 -39.69
C VAL A 198 -4.18 -21.34 -40.38
N GLU A 199 -4.17 -21.67 -41.67
CA GLU A 199 -2.95 -21.82 -42.47
C GLU A 199 -2.16 -20.51 -42.59
N GLU A 200 -2.85 -19.40 -42.87
CA GLU A 200 -2.21 -18.08 -42.90
C GLU A 200 -1.77 -17.63 -41.51
N LEU A 201 -2.56 -17.93 -40.48
CA LEU A 201 -2.25 -17.59 -39.09
C LEU A 201 -0.94 -18.24 -38.65
N ILE A 202 -0.73 -19.53 -38.94
CA ILE A 202 0.48 -20.27 -38.53
C ILE A 202 1.76 -19.67 -39.13
N VAL A 203 1.69 -19.16 -40.35
CA VAL A 203 2.87 -18.60 -41.05
C VAL A 203 3.13 -17.15 -40.67
N THR A 204 2.10 -16.40 -40.26
CA THR A 204 2.17 -14.95 -40.05
C THR A 204 2.10 -14.53 -38.58
N SER A 205 2.02 -15.47 -37.63
CA SER A 205 1.90 -15.19 -36.20
C SER A 205 2.70 -16.19 -35.33
N LEU A 206 2.88 -15.89 -34.05
CA LEU A 206 3.66 -16.72 -33.13
C LEU A 206 2.76 -17.60 -32.26
N HIS A 207 2.88 -18.92 -32.40
CA HIS A 207 2.21 -19.88 -31.53
C HIS A 207 2.85 -19.96 -30.13
N ASP A 208 2.04 -20.10 -29.09
CA ASP A 208 2.49 -20.20 -27.68
C ASP A 208 3.52 -21.31 -27.41
N GLN A 209 3.39 -22.49 -28.02
CA GLN A 209 4.37 -23.57 -27.94
C GLN A 209 5.73 -23.19 -28.54
N VAL A 210 5.74 -22.44 -29.65
CA VAL A 210 6.98 -21.95 -30.27
C VAL A 210 7.64 -20.91 -29.35
N LEU A 211 6.84 -20.03 -28.74
CA LEU A 211 7.32 -19.09 -27.74
C LEU A 211 7.88 -19.82 -26.49
N ALA A 212 7.17 -20.82 -25.97
CA ALA A 212 7.61 -21.62 -24.83
C ALA A 212 8.96 -22.31 -25.11
N ALA A 213 9.13 -22.86 -26.31
CA ALA A 213 10.39 -23.47 -26.74
C ALA A 213 11.53 -22.46 -26.80
N ALA A 214 11.30 -21.29 -27.39
CA ALA A 214 12.30 -20.22 -27.47
C ALA A 214 12.68 -19.71 -26.07
N LEU A 215 11.71 -19.46 -25.19
CA LEU A 215 11.96 -19.02 -23.81
C LEU A 215 12.72 -20.06 -22.98
N ASN A 216 12.43 -21.35 -23.18
CA ASN A 216 13.13 -22.43 -22.48
C ASN A 216 14.59 -22.60 -22.95
N ARG A 217 14.97 -22.05 -24.12
CA ARG A 217 16.37 -22.01 -24.59
C ARG A 217 17.18 -20.86 -23.99
N ILE A 218 16.54 -19.86 -23.38
CA ILE A 218 17.23 -18.71 -22.77
C ILE A 218 17.75 -19.10 -21.38
N PRO A 219 19.09 -19.14 -21.16
CA PRO A 219 19.66 -19.56 -19.90
C PRO A 219 19.71 -18.38 -18.92
N ALA A 220 18.61 -18.15 -18.20
CA ALA A 220 18.51 -17.09 -17.20
C ALA A 220 18.24 -17.67 -15.81
N ALA A 221 18.89 -17.09 -14.80
CA ALA A 221 18.69 -17.40 -13.39
C ALA A 221 17.28 -17.03 -12.93
N HIS A 222 16.64 -16.03 -13.55
CA HIS A 222 15.23 -15.71 -13.38
C HIS A 222 14.65 -15.21 -14.70
N GLN A 223 13.43 -15.61 -15.04
CA GLN A 223 12.69 -15.10 -16.19
C GLN A 223 11.41 -14.39 -15.73
N LEU A 224 11.30 -13.12 -16.05
CA LEU A 224 10.12 -12.30 -15.81
C LEU A 224 9.42 -12.06 -17.16
N LEU A 225 8.20 -12.54 -17.33
CA LEU A 225 7.48 -12.50 -18.59
C LEU A 225 6.19 -11.70 -18.42
N ALA A 226 6.12 -10.51 -19.00
CA ALA A 226 4.97 -9.63 -18.91
C ALA A 226 4.18 -9.60 -20.23
N PHE A 227 2.89 -9.90 -20.18
CA PHE A 227 2.04 -9.99 -21.37
C PHE A 227 0.83 -9.05 -21.26
N ASP A 228 0.70 -8.13 -22.22
CA ASP A 228 -0.45 -7.24 -22.38
C ASP A 228 -1.03 -7.44 -23.78
N VAL A 229 -1.82 -8.51 -23.93
CA VAL A 229 -2.24 -8.99 -25.24
C VAL A 229 -3.76 -8.91 -25.39
N CYS A 230 -4.22 -8.17 -26.40
CA CYS A 230 -5.64 -7.93 -26.62
C CYS A 230 -6.33 -9.16 -27.20
N HIS A 231 -7.47 -9.52 -26.63
CA HIS A 231 -8.22 -10.73 -26.94
C HIS A 231 -9.70 -10.45 -27.21
N SER A 232 -9.95 -9.31 -27.84
CA SER A 232 -11.30 -8.87 -28.19
C SER A 232 -11.83 -9.62 -29.41
N GLN A 233 -13.14 -9.93 -29.41
CA GLN A 233 -13.81 -10.41 -30.62
C GLN A 233 -13.74 -9.41 -31.77
N ASN A 234 -13.54 -8.11 -31.48
CA ASN A 234 -13.45 -7.05 -32.49
C ASN A 234 -12.22 -7.17 -33.39
N VAL A 235 -11.22 -7.99 -33.03
CA VAL A 235 -10.08 -8.32 -33.91
C VAL A 235 -10.53 -9.24 -35.05
N LEU A 236 -11.60 -10.01 -34.84
CA LEU A 236 -12.23 -10.84 -35.85
C LEU A 236 -13.45 -10.13 -36.45
N PRO A 237 -13.79 -10.39 -37.72
CA PRO A 237 -15.04 -9.92 -38.30
C PRO A 237 -16.24 -10.42 -37.49
N VAL A 238 -17.22 -9.54 -37.22
CA VAL A 238 -18.45 -9.94 -36.51
C VAL A 238 -19.21 -10.96 -37.35
N THR A 239 -19.22 -12.22 -36.91
CA THR A 239 -19.99 -13.29 -37.56
C THR A 239 -21.45 -13.26 -37.10
N PRO A 240 -22.44 -13.36 -38.02
CA PRO A 240 -23.85 -13.44 -37.65
C PRO A 240 -24.11 -14.66 -36.75
N PRO A 241 -25.06 -14.58 -35.80
CA PRO A 241 -25.37 -15.68 -34.86
C PRO A 241 -25.88 -16.96 -35.53
N THR A 242 -26.17 -16.91 -36.83
CA THR A 242 -26.61 -18.03 -37.67
C THR A 242 -25.47 -18.78 -38.38
N SER A 243 -24.22 -18.32 -38.26
CA SER A 243 -23.06 -18.92 -38.93
C SER A 243 -22.33 -19.95 -38.05
N ILE A 244 -21.65 -20.90 -38.67
CA ILE A 244 -20.85 -21.93 -38.00
C ILE A 244 -19.76 -21.22 -37.16
N PRO A 245 -19.55 -21.59 -35.88
CA PRO A 245 -18.50 -21.00 -35.05
C PRO A 245 -17.13 -21.09 -35.75
N THR A 246 -16.44 -19.97 -35.86
CA THR A 246 -15.10 -19.94 -36.47
C THR A 246 -14.09 -20.67 -35.58
N VAL A 247 -13.20 -21.44 -36.22
CA VAL A 247 -12.10 -22.16 -35.57
C VAL A 247 -11.13 -21.20 -34.87
N ILE A 248 -10.98 -20.00 -35.42
CA ILE A 248 -10.21 -18.89 -34.84
C ILE A 248 -11.14 -18.04 -33.98
N GLN A 249 -10.75 -17.77 -32.74
CA GLN A 249 -11.49 -16.98 -31.78
C GLN A 249 -10.60 -15.91 -31.16
N GLY A 250 -11.11 -14.69 -30.99
CA GLY A 250 -10.36 -13.59 -30.37
C GLY A 250 -10.10 -13.79 -28.88
N ARG A 251 -10.88 -14.65 -28.20
CA ARG A 251 -10.81 -14.82 -26.74
C ARG A 251 -9.69 -15.79 -26.33
N VAL A 252 -8.46 -15.29 -26.20
CA VAL A 252 -7.34 -16.04 -25.58
C VAL A 252 -7.47 -16.13 -24.06
N ASN A 253 -8.50 -15.52 -23.47
CA ASN A 253 -8.83 -15.53 -22.04
C ASN A 253 -9.27 -16.91 -21.50
N GLN A 254 -8.41 -17.92 -21.59
CA GLN A 254 -8.23 -18.99 -20.59
C GLN A 254 -6.84 -18.80 -19.96
N GLU A 255 -6.40 -19.72 -19.12
CA GLU A 255 -5.13 -19.63 -18.38
C GLU A 255 -3.90 -19.72 -19.31
N PHE A 256 -3.70 -18.74 -20.20
CA PHE A 256 -2.57 -18.66 -21.13
C PHE A 256 -1.27 -18.68 -20.34
N GLY A 257 -1.10 -17.79 -19.36
CA GLY A 257 0.09 -17.77 -18.51
C GLY A 257 0.37 -19.14 -17.89
N ARG A 258 -0.66 -19.83 -17.38
CA ARG A 258 -0.52 -21.17 -16.79
C ARG A 258 -0.10 -22.21 -17.83
N LYS A 259 -0.70 -22.19 -19.02
CA LYS A 259 -0.37 -23.11 -20.13
C LYS A 259 1.02 -22.88 -20.69
N LEU A 260 1.45 -21.63 -20.82
CA LEU A 260 2.81 -21.29 -21.22
C LEU A 260 3.80 -21.84 -20.19
N LEU A 261 3.54 -21.59 -18.90
CA LEU A 261 4.36 -22.11 -17.81
C LEU A 261 4.41 -23.65 -17.83
N ASP A 262 3.28 -24.32 -18.00
CA ASP A 262 3.19 -25.79 -18.12
C ASP A 262 3.99 -26.33 -19.31
N ALA A 263 3.90 -25.68 -20.47
CA ALA A 263 4.67 -26.06 -21.65
C ALA A 263 6.17 -25.92 -21.42
N MET A 264 6.62 -24.82 -20.79
CA MET A 264 8.03 -24.63 -20.42
C MET A 264 8.50 -25.68 -19.40
N LEU A 265 7.68 -25.99 -18.39
CA LEU A 265 7.94 -27.03 -17.40
C LEU A 265 8.07 -28.42 -18.04
N GLN A 266 7.20 -28.75 -19.00
CA GLN A 266 7.25 -30.01 -19.74
C GLN A 266 8.55 -30.13 -20.54
N LEU A 267 8.91 -29.10 -21.32
CA LEU A 267 10.15 -29.07 -22.09
C LEU A 267 11.40 -29.21 -21.20
N ARG A 268 11.40 -28.61 -20.00
CA ARG A 268 12.51 -28.76 -19.06
C ARG A 268 12.57 -30.17 -18.43
N LYS A 269 11.42 -30.77 -18.11
CA LYS A 269 11.34 -32.17 -17.63
C LYS A 269 11.91 -33.15 -18.67
N GLU A 270 11.60 -32.93 -19.95
CA GLU A 270 12.15 -33.73 -21.05
C GLU A 270 13.66 -33.58 -21.17
N LYS A 271 14.20 -32.36 -21.02
CA LYS A 271 15.66 -32.12 -20.98
C LYS A 271 16.32 -32.78 -19.76
N SER A 272 15.70 -32.69 -18.57
CA SER A 272 16.22 -33.27 -17.32
C SER A 272 16.24 -34.82 -17.32
N LYS A 273 15.35 -35.50 -18.07
CA LYS A 273 15.43 -36.96 -18.26
C LYS A 273 16.76 -37.42 -18.87
N SER A 274 17.51 -36.52 -19.51
CA SER A 274 18.83 -36.79 -20.09
C SER A 274 20.01 -36.38 -19.18
N SER A 275 19.76 -35.79 -18.01
CA SER A 275 20.78 -35.30 -17.06
C SER A 275 20.63 -35.93 -15.67
N PRO A 276 21.72 -36.35 -14.99
CA PRO A 276 21.65 -36.99 -13.67
C PRO A 276 21.32 -36.05 -12.49
N GLN A 277 21.31 -34.73 -12.71
CA GLN A 277 20.85 -33.76 -11.73
C GLN A 277 19.33 -33.55 -11.94
N GLY A 278 18.52 -33.80 -10.91
CA GLY A 278 17.06 -33.73 -10.95
C GLY A 278 16.51 -32.36 -11.42
N PRO A 279 15.20 -32.23 -11.62
CA PRO A 279 14.62 -31.02 -12.20
C PRO A 279 14.84 -29.80 -11.29
N GLU A 280 15.78 -28.94 -11.69
CA GLU A 280 16.00 -27.64 -11.09
C GLU A 280 14.75 -26.76 -11.30
N ALA A 281 14.28 -26.11 -10.24
CA ALA A 281 13.07 -25.29 -10.30
C ALA A 281 13.15 -24.25 -11.42
N LEU A 282 12.03 -23.94 -12.07
CA LEU A 282 11.93 -22.92 -13.12
C LEU A 282 11.67 -21.58 -12.47
N PRO A 283 12.64 -20.66 -12.40
CA PRO A 283 12.46 -19.34 -11.81
C PRO A 283 11.73 -18.40 -12.78
N VAL A 284 10.57 -18.86 -13.26
CA VAL A 284 9.72 -18.15 -14.22
C VAL A 284 8.57 -17.50 -13.47
N LEU A 285 8.43 -16.20 -13.67
CA LEU A 285 7.31 -15.40 -13.21
C LEU A 285 6.63 -14.82 -14.44
N ILE A 286 5.36 -15.15 -14.63
CA ILE A 286 4.52 -14.56 -15.66
C ILE A 286 3.59 -13.53 -15.02
N LEU A 287 3.52 -12.34 -15.61
CA LEU A 287 2.63 -11.26 -15.21
C LEU A 287 1.71 -10.93 -16.39
N GLU A 288 0.47 -11.40 -16.32
CA GLU A 288 -0.57 -11.08 -17.29
C GLU A 288 -1.24 -9.75 -16.93
N ALA A 289 -1.52 -8.89 -17.91
CA ALA A 289 -2.05 -7.55 -17.66
C ALA A 289 -3.49 -7.51 -17.09
N CYS A 290 -4.25 -8.60 -17.21
CA CYS A 290 -5.64 -8.74 -16.80
C CYS A 290 -5.92 -10.12 -16.17
N LEU A 291 -7.03 -10.24 -15.42
CA LEU A 291 -7.50 -11.53 -14.95
C LEU A 291 -7.97 -12.40 -16.13
N PRO A 292 -7.51 -13.66 -16.21
CA PRO A 292 -8.00 -14.58 -17.22
C PRO A 292 -9.53 -14.72 -17.15
N ARG A 293 -10.16 -14.90 -18.31
CA ARG A 293 -11.61 -15.15 -18.53
C ARG A 293 -12.53 -13.96 -18.25
N THR A 294 -12.26 -13.14 -17.25
CA THR A 294 -13.19 -12.10 -16.77
C THR A 294 -12.92 -10.72 -17.35
N GLN A 295 -11.67 -10.42 -17.72
CA GLN A 295 -11.25 -9.09 -18.17
C GLN A 295 -10.61 -9.14 -19.56
N VAL A 296 -10.55 -8.00 -20.25
CA VAL A 296 -9.94 -7.87 -21.58
C VAL A 296 -8.80 -6.86 -21.49
N ALA A 297 -7.58 -7.29 -21.84
CA ALA A 297 -6.43 -6.41 -21.95
C ALA A 297 -6.57 -5.47 -23.16
N VAL A 298 -6.00 -4.28 -23.07
CA VAL A 298 -6.00 -3.28 -24.16
C VAL A 298 -7.42 -2.89 -24.62
N SER A 299 -8.30 -2.51 -23.69
CA SER A 299 -9.61 -1.93 -24.05
C SER A 299 -9.48 -0.44 -24.36
N GLN A 300 -10.37 0.10 -25.21
CA GLN A 300 -10.31 1.44 -25.80
C GLN A 300 -11.14 2.49 -25.05
N PRO A 301 -10.63 3.06 -23.95
CA PRO A 301 -10.74 4.50 -23.74
C PRO A 301 -9.39 5.18 -24.03
N PRO A 302 -9.35 6.48 -24.33
CA PRO A 302 -8.10 7.20 -24.47
C PRO A 302 -7.26 7.04 -23.18
N ASP A 303 -5.94 6.84 -23.34
CA ASP A 303 -4.96 6.73 -22.25
C ASP A 303 -4.97 5.37 -21.48
N CYS A 304 -5.07 4.25 -22.20
CA CYS A 304 -5.34 2.90 -21.66
C CYS A 304 -4.13 1.99 -21.38
N ALA A 305 -2.89 2.45 -21.57
CA ALA A 305 -1.69 1.63 -21.34
C ALA A 305 -1.31 1.49 -19.85
N PHE A 306 -2.30 1.26 -18.96
CA PHE A 306 -2.12 1.28 -17.50
C PHE A 306 -1.05 0.28 -17.07
N PHE A 307 -1.14 -0.97 -17.54
CA PHE A 307 -0.20 -2.03 -17.17
C PHE A 307 1.25 -1.67 -17.49
N LEU A 308 1.54 -1.32 -18.74
CA LEU A 308 2.89 -1.02 -19.18
C LEU A 308 3.46 0.26 -18.55
N ARG A 309 2.61 1.28 -18.36
CA ARG A 309 2.99 2.53 -17.70
C ARG A 309 3.36 2.28 -16.24
N ARG A 310 2.56 1.50 -15.51
CA ARG A 310 2.82 1.17 -14.11
C ARG A 310 3.98 0.18 -13.94
N LEU A 311 4.23 -0.67 -14.93
CA LEU A 311 5.44 -1.49 -14.99
C LEU A 311 6.69 -0.60 -15.12
N ALA A 312 6.67 0.39 -16.01
CA ALA A 312 7.75 1.38 -16.12
C ALA A 312 7.98 2.14 -14.81
N ASP A 313 6.90 2.58 -14.14
CA ASP A 313 6.99 3.23 -12.83
C ASP A 313 7.57 2.32 -11.75
N ALA A 314 7.24 1.02 -11.77
CA ALA A 314 7.80 0.05 -10.83
C ALA A 314 9.33 -0.02 -10.94
N PHE A 315 9.85 -0.15 -12.16
CA PHE A 315 11.29 -0.16 -12.45
C PHE A 315 11.96 1.22 -12.26
N ARG A 316 11.21 2.32 -12.41
CA ARG A 316 11.68 3.69 -12.09
C ARG A 316 11.86 3.92 -10.59
N GLY A 317 11.48 2.94 -9.76
CA GLY A 317 11.64 2.97 -8.30
C GLY A 317 10.32 3.00 -7.53
N GLY A 318 9.17 2.95 -8.20
CA GLY A 318 7.87 2.75 -7.55
C GLY A 318 7.80 1.41 -6.82
N GLY A 319 8.40 0.36 -7.39
CA GLY A 319 8.50 -0.96 -6.76
C GLY A 319 9.50 -1.00 -5.60
N ALA A 320 10.36 0.01 -5.47
CA ALA A 320 11.29 0.15 -4.35
C ALA A 320 10.69 0.95 -3.19
N SER A 321 9.45 1.47 -3.34
CA SER A 321 8.87 2.38 -2.36
C SER A 321 8.80 1.71 -0.99
N PRO A 322 9.32 2.36 0.07
CA PRO A 322 9.18 1.85 1.43
C PRO A 322 7.69 1.72 1.72
N ARG A 323 7.27 0.64 2.37
CA ARG A 323 5.86 0.44 2.71
C ARG A 323 5.49 1.00 4.09
N ALA A 324 6.47 1.40 4.90
CA ALA A 324 6.24 1.91 6.23
C ALA A 324 6.24 3.45 6.22
N LEU A 325 5.13 4.01 6.70
CA LEU A 325 5.09 5.39 7.15
C LEU A 325 5.52 5.40 8.62
N ASP A 326 6.33 6.36 9.04
CA ASP A 326 6.46 6.70 10.45
C ASP A 326 5.14 7.27 10.97
N ASN A 327 5.07 7.44 12.28
CA ASN A 327 3.89 7.97 12.97
C ASN A 327 3.53 9.40 12.56
N PHE A 328 4.41 10.09 11.83
CA PHE A 328 4.18 11.42 11.28
C PHE A 328 3.76 11.38 9.80
N LYS A 329 3.42 10.19 9.28
CA LYS A 329 3.05 9.93 7.88
C LYS A 329 4.18 10.22 6.88
N ASN A 330 5.44 10.13 7.30
CA ASN A 330 6.58 10.23 6.39
C ASN A 330 7.13 8.85 6.10
N TRP A 331 7.70 8.67 4.92
CA TRP A 331 8.27 7.39 4.53
C TRP A 331 9.57 7.09 5.29
N THR A 332 9.58 6.00 6.06
CA THR A 332 10.81 5.46 6.67
C THR A 332 11.54 4.59 5.66
N GLU A 333 12.88 4.56 5.73
CA GLU A 333 13.68 3.63 4.93
C GLU A 333 13.70 2.27 5.63
N ASP A 334 13.40 1.21 4.87
CA ASP A 334 13.60 -0.16 5.33
C ASP A 334 15.02 -0.58 4.92
N ASP A 335 15.96 -0.47 5.86
CA ASP A 335 17.38 -0.76 5.63
C ASP A 335 17.62 -2.21 5.16
N PHE A 336 16.67 -3.13 5.37
CA PHE A 336 16.77 -4.52 4.90
C PHE A 336 16.40 -4.69 3.42
N LYS A 337 15.62 -3.77 2.85
CA LYS A 337 15.17 -3.82 1.44
C LYS A 337 16.03 -2.98 0.51
N PHE A 338 16.68 -1.96 1.05
CA PHE A 338 17.59 -1.11 0.30
C PHE A 338 18.97 -1.81 0.19
N PRO A 339 19.67 -1.79 -0.96
CA PRO A 339 19.42 -1.07 -2.21
C PRO A 339 18.84 -1.94 -3.34
N TYR A 340 17.95 -2.90 -3.06
CA TYR A 340 17.50 -3.88 -4.06
C TYR A 340 16.03 -3.76 -4.47
N LEU A 341 15.73 -4.17 -5.70
CA LEU A 341 14.37 -4.29 -6.21
C LEU A 341 13.97 -5.77 -6.32
N HIS A 342 12.89 -6.16 -5.63
CA HIS A 342 12.38 -7.53 -5.61
C HIS A 342 11.20 -7.70 -6.56
N ALA A 343 11.08 -8.89 -7.17
CA ALA A 343 9.98 -9.20 -8.08
C ALA A 343 8.61 -9.06 -7.41
N ARG A 344 8.49 -9.53 -6.16
CA ARG A 344 7.32 -9.34 -5.29
C ARG A 344 6.86 -7.88 -5.23
N ASP A 345 7.77 -6.95 -5.01
CA ASP A 345 7.41 -5.55 -4.80
C ASP A 345 7.05 -4.86 -6.13
N ILE A 346 7.70 -5.24 -7.23
CA ILE A 346 7.28 -4.88 -8.59
C ILE A 346 5.84 -5.34 -8.83
N CYS A 347 5.53 -6.62 -8.62
CA CYS A 347 4.20 -7.17 -8.85
C CYS A 347 3.15 -6.47 -7.98
N ASN A 348 3.40 -6.30 -6.68
CA ASN A 348 2.50 -5.60 -5.77
C ASN A 348 2.21 -4.15 -6.22
N PHE A 349 3.25 -3.43 -6.62
CA PHE A 349 3.11 -2.06 -7.11
C PHE A 349 2.28 -2.02 -8.39
N VAL A 350 2.62 -2.85 -9.38
CA VAL A 350 1.91 -2.89 -10.67
C VAL A 350 0.44 -3.26 -10.47
N ILE A 351 0.14 -4.32 -9.71
CA ILE A 351 -1.24 -4.78 -9.47
C ILE A 351 -2.08 -3.65 -8.86
N SER A 352 -1.63 -3.07 -7.74
CA SER A 352 -2.39 -2.06 -7.02
C SER A 352 -2.62 -0.78 -7.84
N ARG A 353 -1.61 -0.29 -8.56
CA ARG A 353 -1.72 0.94 -9.34
C ARG A 353 -2.52 0.75 -10.63
N VAL A 354 -2.43 -0.41 -11.28
CA VAL A 354 -3.24 -0.71 -12.47
C VAL A 354 -4.72 -0.83 -12.10
N GLN A 355 -5.04 -1.52 -11.00
CA GLN A 355 -6.43 -1.59 -10.51
C GLN A 355 -6.99 -0.21 -10.16
N PHE A 356 -6.18 0.64 -9.53
CA PHE A 356 -6.58 2.01 -9.21
C PHE A 356 -6.77 2.88 -10.47
N ASP A 357 -5.88 2.78 -11.45
CA ASP A 357 -6.00 3.47 -12.73
C ASP A 357 -7.27 3.06 -13.48
N ALA A 358 -7.54 1.75 -13.55
CA ALA A 358 -8.77 1.21 -14.14
C ALA A 358 -10.01 1.72 -13.41
N TYR A 359 -10.02 1.70 -12.07
CA TYR A 359 -11.11 2.27 -11.27
C TYR A 359 -11.33 3.77 -11.55
N ARG A 360 -10.26 4.57 -11.64
CA ARG A 360 -10.34 6.00 -11.95
C ARG A 360 -10.87 6.23 -13.36
N ALA A 361 -10.41 5.47 -14.34
CA ALA A 361 -10.88 5.54 -15.71
C ALA A 361 -12.36 5.15 -15.82
N ALA A 362 -12.77 4.05 -15.18
CA ALA A 362 -14.16 3.62 -15.12
C ALA A 362 -15.04 4.70 -14.46
N SER A 363 -14.58 5.28 -13.35
CA SER A 363 -15.30 6.36 -12.66
C SER A 363 -15.50 7.59 -13.55
N ARG A 364 -14.43 8.07 -14.20
CA ARG A 364 -14.51 9.22 -15.13
C ARG A 364 -15.46 8.94 -16.30
N ALA A 365 -15.44 7.71 -16.82
CA ALA A 365 -16.32 7.34 -17.92
C ALA A 365 -17.79 7.27 -17.46
N LYS A 366 -18.09 6.77 -16.24
CA LYS A 366 -19.43 6.84 -15.65
C LYS A 366 -19.92 8.28 -15.51
N GLU A 367 -19.08 9.17 -14.98
CA GLU A 367 -19.37 10.60 -14.84
C GLU A 367 -19.66 11.24 -16.21
N ALA A 368 -18.87 10.92 -17.24
CA ALA A 368 -19.05 11.42 -18.60
C ALA A 368 -20.38 10.96 -19.24
N ILE A 369 -20.77 9.68 -19.05
CA ILE A 369 -22.06 9.16 -19.53
C ILE A 369 -23.23 9.87 -18.84
N GLN A 370 -23.14 10.05 -17.52
CA GLN A 370 -24.17 10.73 -16.74
C GLN A 370 -24.34 12.20 -17.18
N ALA A 371 -23.23 12.88 -17.53
CA ALA A 371 -23.25 14.25 -18.00
C ALA A 371 -23.93 14.43 -19.37
N LYS A 372 -23.97 13.40 -20.23
CA LYS A 372 -24.58 13.44 -21.57
C LYS A 372 -26.11 13.17 -21.58
N GLY A 373 -26.78 13.23 -20.42
CA GLY A 373 -28.15 12.77 -20.21
C GLY A 373 -29.15 13.05 -21.36
N GLY A 374 -29.76 11.99 -21.91
CA GLY A 374 -30.93 12.15 -22.79
C GLY A 374 -31.24 11.03 -23.79
N ILE A 375 -30.32 10.13 -24.13
CA ILE A 375 -30.58 9.08 -25.16
C ILE A 375 -30.40 7.69 -24.55
N LEU A 376 -31.52 7.03 -24.23
CA LEU A 376 -31.56 5.71 -23.60
C LEU A 376 -30.79 4.63 -24.36
N SER A 377 -30.74 4.67 -25.70
CA SER A 377 -30.02 3.68 -26.51
C SER A 377 -28.50 3.84 -26.47
N ILE A 378 -27.99 5.07 -26.46
CA ILE A 378 -26.55 5.38 -26.32
C ILE A 378 -26.08 5.07 -24.90
N GLN A 379 -26.97 5.19 -23.91
CA GLN A 379 -26.67 4.86 -22.51
C GLN A 379 -26.36 3.38 -22.29
N PHE A 380 -26.96 2.43 -23.02
CA PHE A 380 -26.67 1.00 -22.83
C PHE A 380 -25.33 0.57 -23.41
N GLU A 381 -24.98 1.00 -24.64
CA GLU A 381 -23.68 0.66 -25.26
C GLU A 381 -22.52 1.36 -24.55
N GLU A 382 -22.64 2.67 -24.25
CA GLU A 382 -21.59 3.40 -23.51
C GLU A 382 -21.47 2.87 -22.07
N ALA A 383 -22.58 2.52 -21.38
CA ALA A 383 -22.50 1.94 -20.03
C ALA A 383 -21.88 0.54 -20.02
N ALA A 384 -22.13 -0.29 -21.04
CA ALA A 384 -21.47 -1.57 -21.20
C ALA A 384 -19.95 -1.40 -21.42
N ALA A 385 -19.54 -0.41 -22.21
CA ALA A 385 -18.12 -0.07 -22.40
C ALA A 385 -17.45 0.39 -21.08
N VAL A 386 -18.20 1.04 -20.18
CA VAL A 386 -17.69 1.47 -18.86
C VAL A 386 -17.63 0.35 -17.84
N SER A 387 -18.55 -0.62 -17.88
CA SER A 387 -18.38 -1.88 -17.14
C SER A 387 -17.18 -2.71 -17.64
N ALA A 388 -16.67 -2.44 -18.84
CA ALA A 388 -15.51 -3.13 -19.40
C ALA A 388 -14.15 -2.49 -19.03
N ILE A 389 -14.11 -1.33 -18.37
CA ILE A 389 -12.87 -0.70 -17.90
C ILE A 389 -12.48 -1.32 -16.55
N GLU A 390 -12.14 -2.61 -16.59
CA GLU A 390 -11.57 -3.35 -15.47
C GLU A 390 -10.24 -3.96 -15.89
N GLN A 391 -9.20 -3.74 -15.09
CA GLN A 391 -7.89 -4.31 -15.33
C GLN A 391 -7.26 -4.70 -14.00
N THR A 392 -6.99 -6.00 -13.83
CA THR A 392 -6.33 -6.56 -12.66
C THR A 392 -5.20 -7.46 -13.14
N PRO A 393 -3.94 -7.04 -13.01
CA PRO A 393 -2.82 -7.88 -13.37
C PRO A 393 -2.81 -9.17 -12.55
N HIS A 394 -2.48 -10.28 -13.20
CA HIS A 394 -2.47 -11.60 -12.61
C HIS A 394 -1.06 -12.20 -12.66
N VAL A 395 -0.59 -12.70 -11.52
CA VAL A 395 0.72 -13.34 -11.39
C VAL A 395 0.56 -14.84 -11.53
N VAL A 396 1.33 -15.45 -12.42
CA VAL A 396 1.41 -16.90 -12.63
C VAL A 396 2.84 -17.35 -12.42
N THR A 397 3.05 -18.23 -11.45
CA THR A 397 4.34 -18.85 -11.13
C THR A 397 4.06 -20.19 -10.44
N ASP A 398 5.05 -21.09 -10.36
CA ASP A 398 4.97 -22.30 -9.53
C ASP A 398 5.08 -21.91 -8.03
N ASP A 399 5.10 -22.86 -7.10
CA ASP A 399 5.23 -22.64 -5.63
C ASP A 399 6.56 -21.98 -5.19
N LEU A 400 7.24 -21.26 -6.09
CA LEU A 400 8.45 -20.50 -5.85
C LEU A 400 8.16 -19.17 -5.13
N PRO A 401 9.05 -18.75 -4.21
CA PRO A 401 8.93 -17.46 -3.57
C PRO A 401 9.17 -16.32 -4.59
N LEU A 402 8.22 -15.39 -4.69
CA LEU A 402 8.32 -14.16 -5.49
C LEU A 402 9.43 -13.19 -5.01
N ASP A 403 10.18 -13.53 -3.98
CA ASP A 403 11.08 -12.61 -3.27
C ASP A 403 12.52 -12.58 -3.84
N PHE A 404 12.69 -12.95 -5.11
CA PHE A 404 14.01 -12.89 -5.76
C PHE A 404 14.36 -11.48 -6.26
N LEU A 405 15.67 -11.24 -6.36
CA LEU A 405 16.25 -9.96 -6.74
C LEU A 405 16.16 -9.77 -8.26
N VAL A 406 15.51 -8.68 -8.67
CA VAL A 406 15.37 -8.30 -10.09
C VAL A 406 16.48 -7.34 -10.51
N GLY A 407 16.88 -6.44 -9.62
CA GLY A 407 17.96 -5.49 -9.85
C GLY A 407 18.21 -4.61 -8.64
N LYS A 408 18.92 -3.50 -8.84
CA LYS A 408 19.10 -2.47 -7.81
C LYS A 408 18.05 -1.38 -7.94
N VAL A 409 17.76 -0.72 -6.83
CA VAL A 409 17.00 0.54 -6.84
C VAL A 409 17.78 1.62 -7.62
N PRO A 410 17.10 2.68 -8.09
CA PRO A 410 17.75 3.80 -8.76
C PRO A 410 18.90 4.41 -7.95
N ASN A 411 19.82 5.13 -8.60
CA ASN A 411 20.82 5.93 -7.90
C ASN A 411 20.15 7.05 -7.10
N VAL A 412 20.75 7.43 -5.98
CA VAL A 412 20.39 8.66 -5.25
C VAL A 412 20.59 9.91 -6.13
N PRO A 413 19.94 11.05 -5.82
CA PRO A 413 20.21 12.31 -6.53
C PRO A 413 21.70 12.68 -6.42
N THR A 414 22.33 12.98 -7.56
CA THR A 414 23.75 13.36 -7.62
C THR A 414 23.97 14.79 -7.17
N ASP A 415 23.08 15.69 -7.58
CA ASP A 415 23.15 17.11 -7.26
C ASP A 415 22.40 17.43 -5.97
N ALA A 416 23.03 18.26 -5.15
CA ALA A 416 22.38 18.80 -3.97
C ALA A 416 21.35 19.88 -4.34
N PRO A 417 20.33 20.12 -3.50
CA PRO A 417 19.46 21.28 -3.65
C PRO A 417 20.26 22.58 -3.51
N SER A 418 19.65 23.71 -3.88
CA SER A 418 20.28 25.00 -3.58
C SER A 418 20.45 25.18 -2.07
N THR A 419 21.44 25.99 -1.68
CA THR A 419 21.60 26.45 -0.30
C THR A 419 20.28 27.02 0.23
N PRO A 420 19.85 26.66 1.46
CA PRO A 420 18.65 27.23 2.06
C PRO A 420 18.79 28.75 2.19
N HIS A 421 17.76 29.47 1.76
CA HIS A 421 17.66 30.92 1.90
C HIS A 421 16.52 31.29 2.83
N PHE A 422 16.68 32.44 3.48
CA PHE A 422 15.74 32.96 4.46
C PHE A 422 14.43 33.41 3.81
N ILE A 423 13.30 33.10 4.45
CA ILE A 423 11.96 33.58 4.06
C ILE A 423 11.39 34.51 5.14
N SER A 424 11.25 34.01 6.36
CA SER A 424 10.65 34.76 7.46
C SER A 424 11.17 34.28 8.83
N ALA A 425 11.08 35.15 9.83
CA ALA A 425 11.46 34.87 11.20
C ALA A 425 10.34 35.27 12.17
N SER A 426 10.12 34.44 13.18
CA SER A 426 9.42 34.83 14.40
C SER A 426 10.39 34.80 15.58
N MET A 427 9.88 35.01 16.79
CA MET A 427 10.67 34.83 18.01
C MET A 427 11.09 33.37 18.26
N SER A 428 10.36 32.39 17.73
CA SER A 428 10.60 30.97 17.99
C SER A 428 10.62 30.11 16.74
N SER A 429 10.66 30.72 15.56
CA SER A 429 10.68 29.99 14.30
C SER A 429 11.44 30.70 13.18
N LEU A 430 11.96 29.90 12.26
CA LEU A 430 12.60 30.35 11.02
C LEU A 430 12.00 29.57 9.86
N GLN A 431 11.50 30.28 8.85
CA GLN A 431 11.08 29.70 7.59
C GLN A 431 12.21 29.84 6.58
N VAL A 432 12.55 28.73 5.94
CA VAL A 432 13.59 28.66 4.91
C VAL A 432 13.05 28.01 3.64
N ALA A 433 13.68 28.34 2.52
CA ALA A 433 13.37 27.77 1.22
C ALA A 433 14.62 27.39 0.45
N TRP A 434 14.47 26.51 -0.53
CA TRP A 434 15.53 26.08 -1.44
C TRP A 434 14.96 25.89 -2.85
N LYS A 435 15.81 25.57 -3.81
CA LYS A 435 15.42 25.12 -5.14
C LYS A 435 15.78 23.65 -5.30
N MET A 436 14.91 22.91 -5.97
CA MET A 436 15.15 21.51 -6.35
C MET A 436 16.48 21.39 -7.13
N PRO A 437 17.23 20.29 -6.97
CA PRO A 437 18.38 20.01 -7.82
C PRO A 437 18.00 20.08 -9.31
N PRO A 438 18.88 20.58 -10.20
CA PRO A 438 18.64 20.53 -11.64
C PRO A 438 18.42 19.09 -12.09
N ALA A 439 17.54 18.90 -13.09
CA ALA A 439 16.79 17.69 -13.43
C ALA A 439 17.59 16.46 -13.93
N HIS A 440 18.80 16.23 -13.41
CA HIS A 440 19.70 15.16 -13.83
C HIS A 440 19.44 13.81 -13.15
N SER A 441 18.44 13.70 -12.27
CA SER A 441 18.04 12.40 -11.75
C SER A 441 17.06 11.72 -12.71
N ASP A 442 17.41 10.53 -13.22
CA ASP A 442 16.54 9.65 -14.05
C ASP A 442 15.20 9.25 -13.37
N THR A 443 15.04 9.69 -12.13
CA THR A 443 13.87 9.50 -11.27
C THR A 443 13.47 10.82 -10.64
N PRO A 444 12.17 11.09 -10.43
CA PRO A 444 11.71 12.34 -9.84
C PRO A 444 12.18 12.50 -8.38
N ILE A 445 12.34 13.75 -7.95
CA ILE A 445 12.57 14.08 -6.54
C ILE A 445 11.26 13.88 -5.78
N LEU A 446 11.34 13.03 -4.75
CA LEU A 446 10.22 12.62 -3.91
C LEU A 446 10.22 13.33 -2.56
N GLY A 447 11.31 13.98 -2.16
CA GLY A 447 11.33 14.60 -0.84
C GLY A 447 12.57 15.39 -0.47
N TYR A 448 12.51 16.02 0.69
CA TYR A 448 13.59 16.81 1.28
C TYR A 448 13.76 16.52 2.77
N GLN A 449 15.01 16.62 3.22
CA GLN A 449 15.37 16.60 4.63
C GLN A 449 16.16 17.87 4.95
N LEU A 450 15.61 18.66 5.88
CA LEU A 450 16.24 19.87 6.39
C LEU A 450 16.88 19.60 7.75
N GLU A 451 18.13 20.02 7.89
CA GLU A 451 18.83 20.02 9.16
C GLU A 451 19.18 21.43 9.59
N ILE A 452 19.27 21.61 10.91
CA ILE A 452 19.59 22.85 11.59
C ILE A 452 20.78 22.63 12.52
N CYS A 453 21.60 23.66 12.63
CA CYS A 453 22.68 23.73 13.59
C CYS A 453 22.63 25.10 14.29
N GLY A 454 22.81 25.13 15.61
CA GLY A 454 22.90 26.37 16.36
C GLY A 454 24.18 27.14 16.02
N ALA A 455 24.06 28.46 15.93
CA ALA A 455 25.19 29.37 15.74
C ALA A 455 25.18 30.49 16.79
N GLY A 456 26.34 30.72 17.44
CA GLY A 456 26.48 31.74 18.47
C GLY A 456 25.78 31.36 19.79
N ARG A 457 24.75 32.12 20.21
CA ARG A 457 24.04 31.89 21.49
C ARG A 457 23.11 30.67 21.49
N ALA A 458 22.84 30.06 20.33
CA ALA A 458 22.07 28.83 20.24
C ALA A 458 22.93 27.64 20.70
N ALA A 459 22.52 26.97 21.78
CA ALA A 459 23.34 26.00 22.50
C ALA A 459 23.32 24.56 21.91
N PHE A 460 23.60 24.40 20.62
CA PHE A 460 23.94 23.08 20.04
C PHE A 460 24.71 23.24 18.70
N GLU A 461 25.94 22.74 18.65
CA GLU A 461 26.79 22.77 17.44
C GLU A 461 26.64 21.52 16.55
N LYS A 462 25.81 20.56 16.98
CA LYS A 462 25.54 19.33 16.23
C LYS A 462 24.35 19.53 15.31
N TRP A 463 24.50 19.18 14.03
CA TRP A 463 23.39 19.11 13.09
C TRP A 463 22.29 18.20 13.61
N SER A 464 21.07 18.72 13.67
CA SER A 464 19.86 18.01 14.05
C SER A 464 18.77 18.23 13.00
N MET A 465 17.82 17.33 12.92
CA MET A 465 16.72 17.43 11.96
C MET A 465 15.71 18.49 12.43
N VAL A 466 15.27 19.37 11.53
CA VAL A 466 14.33 20.48 11.87
C VAL A 466 12.92 19.97 12.22
N SER A 467 12.45 19.00 11.44
CA SER A 467 11.15 18.33 11.60
C SER A 467 11.25 16.96 10.95
N THR A 468 10.13 16.31 10.61
CA THR A 468 10.18 15.06 9.88
C THR A 468 10.61 15.21 8.41
N LYS A 469 11.06 14.09 7.80
CA LYS A 469 11.42 13.99 6.38
C LYS A 469 10.18 14.24 5.52
N GLN A 470 10.11 15.30 4.72
CA GLN A 470 9.00 15.46 3.77
C GLN A 470 9.20 14.53 2.59
N VAL A 471 8.49 13.40 2.53
CA VAL A 471 8.61 12.43 1.45
C VAL A 471 7.23 12.12 0.87
N TYR A 472 7.13 12.20 -0.44
CA TYR A 472 5.94 11.96 -1.25
C TYR A 472 6.10 10.64 -2.00
N THR A 473 4.99 10.02 -2.39
CA THR A 473 5.04 8.85 -3.27
C THR A 473 5.32 9.24 -4.71
N LEU A 474 5.73 8.26 -5.52
CA LEU A 474 5.79 8.43 -6.97
C LEU A 474 4.42 8.83 -7.55
N GLU A 475 3.32 8.32 -6.96
CA GLU A 475 1.95 8.68 -7.36
C GLU A 475 1.69 10.16 -7.14
N ASP A 476 2.06 10.69 -5.97
CA ASP A 476 1.80 12.09 -5.62
C ASP A 476 2.53 13.03 -6.57
N VAL A 477 3.80 12.74 -6.87
CA VAL A 477 4.64 13.61 -7.69
C VAL A 477 4.27 13.53 -9.17
N LEU A 478 4.11 12.33 -9.73
CA LEU A 478 3.92 12.15 -11.17
C LEU A 478 2.46 12.25 -11.62
N TYR A 479 1.49 11.82 -10.81
CA TYR A 479 0.09 11.69 -11.23
C TYR A 479 -0.85 12.66 -10.53
N ASN A 480 -0.55 13.03 -9.29
CA ASN A 480 -1.33 14.06 -8.58
C ASN A 480 -0.77 15.47 -8.79
N ASN A 481 0.36 15.62 -9.50
CA ASN A 481 1.07 16.89 -9.69
C ASN A 481 1.35 17.62 -8.37
N GLN A 482 1.70 16.85 -7.33
CA GLN A 482 2.04 17.35 -6.00
C GLN A 482 3.53 17.19 -5.74
N PRO A 483 4.38 18.13 -6.20
CA PRO A 483 5.81 18.07 -5.91
C PRO A 483 6.06 18.32 -4.41
N PRO A 484 7.14 17.74 -3.85
CA PRO A 484 7.52 18.00 -2.47
C PRO A 484 7.78 19.51 -2.27
N PRO A 485 7.27 20.12 -1.18
CA PRO A 485 7.40 21.55 -0.96
C PRO A 485 8.88 21.91 -0.78
N GLN A 486 9.27 23.05 -1.36
CA GLN A 486 10.65 23.56 -1.29
C GLN A 486 10.84 24.57 -0.15
N THR A 487 9.94 24.55 0.83
CA THR A 487 9.91 25.42 2.00
C THR A 487 9.64 24.60 3.26
N MET A 488 10.25 25.00 4.38
CA MET A 488 10.00 24.39 5.68
C MET A 488 10.20 25.40 6.81
N VAL A 489 9.44 25.23 7.89
CA VAL A 489 9.50 26.07 9.09
C VAL A 489 10.14 25.29 10.22
N ALA A 490 11.27 25.78 10.72
CA ALA A 490 11.84 25.34 11.98
C ALA A 490 11.15 26.05 13.14
N THR A 491 10.61 25.31 14.09
CA THR A 491 9.85 25.83 15.24
C THR A 491 10.55 25.47 16.57
N GLY A 492 10.14 26.09 17.68
CA GLY A 492 10.73 25.84 19.00
C GLY A 492 12.14 26.41 19.19
N LEU A 493 12.54 27.35 18.34
CA LEU A 493 13.86 27.99 18.38
C LEU A 493 13.93 29.04 19.51
N ALA A 494 15.13 29.30 20.00
CA ALA A 494 15.36 30.36 20.98
C ALA A 494 15.27 31.73 20.30
N SER A 495 14.69 32.71 20.99
CA SER A 495 14.64 34.11 20.54
C SER A 495 16.02 34.73 20.48
N ASP A 496 16.24 35.64 19.53
CA ASP A 496 17.53 36.30 19.30
C ASP A 496 18.73 35.34 19.21
N ALA A 497 18.52 34.19 18.55
CA ALA A 497 19.54 33.16 18.38
C ALA A 497 19.80 32.88 16.90
N GLY A 498 21.06 32.56 16.58
CA GLY A 498 21.50 32.26 15.23
C GLY A 498 21.39 30.78 14.92
N TYR A 499 21.03 30.46 13.68
CA TYR A 499 20.90 29.10 13.17
C TYR A 499 21.39 29.00 11.73
N CYS A 500 22.05 27.89 11.41
CA CYS A 500 22.43 27.53 10.05
C CYS A 500 21.61 26.33 9.59
N PHE A 501 21.37 26.25 8.29
CA PHE A 501 20.56 25.20 7.66
C PHE A 501 21.33 24.51 6.54
N ARG A 502 21.05 23.23 6.34
CA ARG A 502 21.44 22.48 5.12
C ARG A 502 20.31 21.54 4.73
N VAL A 503 20.14 21.29 3.45
CA VAL A 503 19.05 20.48 2.92
C VAL A 503 19.58 19.44 1.94
N ARG A 504 18.98 18.26 1.90
CA ARG A 504 19.23 17.24 0.87
C ARG A 504 17.94 16.78 0.23
N ALA A 505 18.02 16.38 -1.04
CA ALA A 505 16.91 15.81 -1.78
C ALA A 505 16.89 14.27 -1.69
N ARG A 506 15.73 13.69 -1.93
CA ARG A 506 15.52 12.24 -2.05
C ARG A 506 14.79 11.91 -3.33
N ASN A 507 15.15 10.79 -3.96
CA ASN A 507 14.34 10.11 -4.97
C ASN A 507 14.01 8.67 -4.50
N ALA A 508 13.53 7.81 -5.39
CA ALA A 508 13.28 6.40 -5.08
C ALA A 508 14.56 5.62 -4.71
N GLY A 509 15.71 6.11 -5.16
CA GLY A 509 17.04 5.63 -4.80
C GLY A 509 17.57 6.08 -3.45
N GLY A 510 16.83 6.90 -2.68
CA GLY A 510 17.25 7.35 -1.35
C GLY A 510 17.77 8.79 -1.31
N TRP A 511 18.52 9.12 -0.26
CA TRP A 511 18.99 10.49 0.02
C TRP A 511 20.29 10.85 -0.71
N GLY A 512 20.27 11.96 -1.44
CA GLY A 512 21.44 12.56 -2.07
C GLY A 512 22.31 13.37 -1.09
N PRO A 513 23.32 14.10 -1.60
CA PRO A 513 24.19 14.92 -0.78
C PRO A 513 23.44 16.13 -0.17
N TYR A 514 23.95 16.60 0.96
CA TYR A 514 23.52 17.88 1.54
C TYR A 514 24.04 19.04 0.71
N SER A 515 23.23 20.09 0.63
CA SER A 515 23.64 21.39 0.11
C SER A 515 24.70 22.04 1.00
N SER A 516 25.32 23.09 0.47
CA SER A 516 26.18 23.93 1.28
C SER A 516 25.39 24.55 2.44
N THR A 517 26.09 24.79 3.55
CA THR A 517 25.53 25.42 4.74
C THR A 517 25.05 26.84 4.42
N SER A 518 23.85 27.18 4.87
CA SER A 518 23.30 28.53 4.74
C SER A 518 24.10 29.55 5.55
N PRO A 519 24.00 30.85 5.22
CA PRO A 519 24.36 31.91 6.15
C PRO A 519 23.61 31.77 7.48
N VAL A 520 24.15 32.35 8.55
CA VAL A 520 23.49 32.39 9.86
C VAL A 520 22.21 33.22 9.74
N MET A 521 21.07 32.59 10.00
CA MET A 521 19.75 33.21 10.08
C MET A 521 19.38 33.40 11.55
N ARG A 522 18.76 34.52 11.90
CA ARG A 522 18.44 34.84 13.30
C ARG A 522 16.94 34.90 13.51
N THR A 523 16.47 34.27 14.59
CA THR A 523 15.12 34.50 15.10
C THR A 523 14.98 35.96 15.51
N SER A 524 13.76 36.49 15.42
CA SER A 524 13.47 37.86 15.82
C SER A 524 13.81 38.06 17.29
N ALA A 525 14.44 39.19 17.59
CA ALA A 525 14.61 39.60 18.97
C ALA A 525 13.23 39.73 19.63
N ALA A 526 13.17 39.44 20.92
CA ALA A 526 12.03 39.84 21.74
C ALA A 526 11.98 41.38 21.75
N THR A 527 11.26 42.01 20.82
CA THR A 527 11.24 43.47 20.75
C THR A 527 10.68 44.04 22.06
N SER A 528 11.54 44.74 22.79
CA SER A 528 11.29 45.72 23.88
C SER A 528 10.24 45.37 24.93
N SER A 529 10.08 44.11 25.27
CA SER A 529 9.50 43.78 26.56
C SER A 529 10.28 42.64 27.18
N THR A 530 11.41 43.00 27.80
CA THR A 530 12.02 42.22 28.87
C THR A 530 11.08 42.08 30.09
N SER A 531 9.83 42.57 30.01
CA SER A 531 8.82 42.40 31.06
C SER A 531 8.68 40.95 31.50
N TYR A 532 8.80 39.97 30.60
CA TYR A 532 8.74 38.55 31.00
C TYR A 532 9.99 38.09 31.76
N LEU A 533 11.19 38.65 31.52
CA LEU A 533 12.42 38.37 32.28
C LEU A 533 12.44 39.09 33.63
N THR A 534 11.89 40.31 33.71
CA THR A 534 11.68 41.01 34.99
C THR A 534 10.52 40.40 35.79
N ASP A 535 9.50 39.87 35.11
CA ASP A 535 8.38 39.13 35.71
C ASP A 535 8.78 37.69 36.04
N SER A 536 9.84 37.13 35.44
CA SER A 536 10.34 35.79 35.77
C SER A 536 11.15 35.74 37.08
N LYS A 537 11.18 36.84 37.86
CA LYS A 537 11.56 36.78 39.28
C LYS A 537 10.86 35.59 39.93
N ALA A 538 11.52 34.93 40.88
CA ALA A 538 11.00 33.75 41.56
C ALA A 538 9.53 33.97 41.93
N LYS A 539 8.64 33.25 41.24
CA LYS A 539 7.23 33.19 41.60
C LYS A 539 7.16 32.44 42.91
N ASN A 540 6.51 33.01 43.90
CA ASN A 540 6.47 32.44 45.25
C ASN A 540 5.22 31.56 45.45
N THR A 541 4.24 31.65 44.55
CA THR A 541 3.04 30.81 44.59
C THR A 541 2.67 30.24 43.22
N PRO A 542 1.95 29.10 43.16
CA PRO A 542 1.40 28.55 41.93
C PRO A 542 0.45 29.50 41.18
N GLU A 543 -0.31 30.34 41.88
CA GLU A 543 -1.22 31.33 41.28
C GLU A 543 -0.44 32.37 40.48
N GLU A 544 0.70 32.83 40.98
CA GLU A 544 1.58 33.76 40.27
C GLU A 544 2.19 33.12 39.01
N VAL A 545 2.50 31.82 39.06
CA VAL A 545 2.99 31.07 37.89
C VAL A 545 1.89 30.94 36.84
N VAL A 546 0.67 30.58 37.24
CA VAL A 546 -0.47 30.45 36.32
C VAL A 546 -0.84 31.80 35.71
N ALA A 547 -0.84 32.87 36.51
CA ALA A 547 -1.06 34.23 36.01
C ALA A 547 0.02 34.65 35.01
N TRP A 548 1.28 34.27 35.24
CA TRP A 548 2.39 34.53 34.32
C TRP A 548 2.26 33.74 33.02
N MET A 549 1.90 32.46 33.09
CA MET A 549 1.62 31.63 31.92
C MET A 549 0.43 32.17 31.11
N SER A 550 -0.62 32.64 31.78
CA SER A 550 -1.80 33.24 31.15
C SER A 550 -1.46 34.58 30.46
N LYS A 551 -0.68 35.45 31.12
CA LYS A 551 -0.24 36.74 30.58
C LYS A 551 0.58 36.59 29.29
N TYR A 552 1.38 35.52 29.18
CA TYR A 552 2.25 35.25 28.03
C TYR A 552 1.88 33.92 27.34
N GLU A 553 0.59 33.73 27.04
CA GLU A 553 0.06 32.49 26.45
C GLU A 553 0.80 32.09 25.15
N MET A 554 1.13 33.07 24.30
CA MET A 554 1.80 32.84 23.00
C MET A 554 3.32 32.62 23.09
N ASN A 555 3.92 32.63 24.28
CA ASN A 555 5.37 32.47 24.45
C ASN A 555 5.74 31.07 24.97
N GLY A 556 6.21 30.19 24.09
CA GLY A 556 6.57 28.81 24.43
C GLY A 556 7.65 28.68 25.52
N HIS A 557 8.59 29.63 25.61
CA HIS A 557 9.62 29.62 26.66
C HIS A 557 9.03 29.90 28.04
N VAL A 558 8.10 30.87 28.14
CA VAL A 558 7.37 31.15 29.39
C VAL A 558 6.52 29.95 29.79
N GLN A 559 5.80 29.35 28.84
CA GLN A 559 5.02 28.14 29.11
C GLN A 559 5.91 27.00 29.65
N ARG A 560 7.10 26.81 29.08
CA ARG A 560 8.04 25.74 29.48
C ARG A 560 8.57 25.96 30.89
N LEU A 561 8.99 27.18 31.20
CA LEU A 561 9.45 27.55 32.54
C LEU A 561 8.31 27.47 33.56
N GLY A 562 7.10 27.88 33.18
CA GLY A 562 5.89 27.78 34.01
C GLY A 562 5.57 26.33 34.37
N CYS A 563 5.56 25.41 33.41
CA CYS A 563 5.39 23.98 33.68
C CYS A 563 6.44 23.44 34.65
N LYS A 564 7.72 23.79 34.46
CA LYS A 564 8.82 23.38 35.36
C LYS A 564 8.64 23.93 36.78
N ALA A 565 8.22 25.19 36.91
CA ALA A 565 7.94 25.81 38.21
C ALA A 565 6.74 25.16 38.92
N LEU A 566 5.65 24.87 38.21
CA LEU A 566 4.49 24.15 38.77
C LEU A 566 4.86 22.73 39.24
N ALA A 567 5.72 22.04 38.48
CA ALA A 567 6.25 20.74 38.91
C ALA A 567 7.09 20.87 40.19
N ALA A 568 7.95 21.90 40.29
CA ALA A 568 8.73 22.18 41.49
C ALA A 568 7.84 22.47 42.71
N PHE A 569 6.82 23.32 42.56
CA PHE A 569 5.85 23.60 43.62
C PHE A 569 5.11 22.34 44.10
N ALA A 570 4.72 21.47 43.17
CA ALA A 570 4.09 20.21 43.53
C ALA A 570 5.06 19.25 44.28
N LEU A 571 6.38 19.42 44.12
CA LEU A 571 7.45 18.63 44.76
C LEU A 571 8.00 19.23 46.07
N GLU A 572 7.95 20.54 46.28
CA GLU A 572 8.55 21.23 47.44
C GLU A 572 7.99 20.78 48.81
N GLY A 573 6.85 20.09 48.83
CA GLY A 573 6.38 19.32 49.97
C GLY A 573 7.23 18.07 50.22
N LYS A 574 8.47 18.24 50.69
CA LYS A 574 9.47 17.18 50.87
C LYS A 574 8.92 15.99 51.69
N THR A 575 8.77 14.87 50.99
CA THR A 575 8.66 13.46 51.47
C THR A 575 7.31 12.92 51.98
N SER A 576 7.00 11.73 51.47
CA SER A 576 5.96 10.74 51.82
C SER A 576 4.63 11.27 52.40
N MET A 577 3.65 11.48 51.51
CA MET A 577 2.20 11.62 51.80
C MET A 577 1.66 13.01 52.23
N ASN A 578 2.06 14.11 51.61
CA ASN A 578 1.29 15.36 51.71
C ASN A 578 0.79 15.86 50.34
N ASN A 579 -0.42 15.44 49.98
CA ASN A 579 -1.16 15.87 48.77
C ASN A 579 -1.43 17.39 48.72
N ARG A 580 -1.16 18.15 49.80
CA ARG A 580 -1.56 19.56 49.95
C ARG A 580 -0.88 20.50 48.95
N ALA A 581 0.42 20.34 48.68
CA ALA A 581 1.14 21.20 47.74
C ALA A 581 0.69 20.98 46.28
N ALA A 582 0.55 19.71 45.88
CA ALA A 582 0.01 19.36 44.56
C ALA A 582 -1.47 19.77 44.40
N SER A 583 -2.30 19.63 45.44
CA SER A 583 -3.67 20.16 45.43
C SER A 583 -3.71 21.69 45.29
N HIS A 584 -2.76 22.41 45.89
CA HIS A 584 -2.64 23.86 45.73
C HIS A 584 -2.34 24.25 44.27
N VAL A 585 -1.44 23.53 43.59
CA VAL A 585 -1.17 23.71 42.15
C VAL A 585 -2.42 23.50 41.30
N VAL A 586 -3.27 22.52 41.65
CA VAL A 586 -4.54 22.29 40.96
C VAL A 586 -5.53 23.42 41.22
N GLN A 587 -5.66 23.87 42.47
CA GLN A 587 -6.55 24.97 42.87
C GLN A 587 -6.19 26.29 42.20
N ALA A 588 -4.89 26.55 42.02
CA ALA A 588 -4.38 27.71 41.28
C ALA A 588 -4.70 27.68 39.77
N GLY A 589 -5.28 26.58 39.25
CA GLY A 589 -5.54 26.41 37.82
C GLY A 589 -4.37 25.83 37.02
N GLY A 590 -3.32 25.36 37.69
CA GLY A 590 -2.09 24.86 37.06
C GLY A 590 -2.35 23.71 36.08
N PHE A 591 -3.21 22.76 36.45
CA PHE A 591 -3.56 21.64 35.57
C PHE A 591 -4.17 22.12 34.24
N LYS A 592 -5.14 23.04 34.29
CA LYS A 592 -5.78 23.60 33.09
C LYS A 592 -4.79 24.40 32.24
N SER A 593 -3.95 25.22 32.88
CA SER A 593 -2.94 26.03 32.20
C SER A 593 -1.92 25.17 31.46
N VAL A 594 -1.44 24.08 32.09
CA VAL A 594 -0.54 23.10 31.46
C VAL A 594 -1.18 22.43 30.24
N LEU A 595 -2.45 22.01 30.33
CA LEU A 595 -3.14 21.42 29.18
C LEU A 595 -3.32 22.42 28.03
N SER A 596 -3.55 23.70 28.33
CA SER A 596 -3.62 24.76 27.31
C SER A 596 -2.26 24.96 26.64
N ALA A 597 -1.18 25.01 27.42
CA ALA A 597 0.18 25.14 26.91
C ALA A 597 0.57 23.95 26.02
N MET A 598 0.30 22.72 26.45
CA MET A 598 0.55 21.52 25.65
C MET A 598 -0.24 21.52 24.34
N LYS A 599 -1.49 21.99 24.37
CA LYS A 599 -2.31 22.12 23.15
C LYS A 599 -1.81 23.22 22.20
N GLY A 600 -1.36 24.36 22.73
CA GLY A 600 -0.92 25.51 21.95
C GLY A 600 0.43 25.31 21.25
N PHE A 601 1.30 24.44 21.79
CA PHE A 601 2.65 24.23 21.31
C PHE A 601 2.96 22.74 21.08
N PRO A 602 2.24 22.08 20.16
CA PRO A 602 2.32 20.64 19.96
C PRO A 602 3.67 20.15 19.43
N GLN A 603 4.52 21.05 18.89
CA GLN A 603 5.83 20.76 18.31
C GLN A 603 7.01 21.06 19.25
N ASP A 604 6.79 21.73 20.39
CA ASP A 604 7.86 22.04 21.35
C ASP A 604 8.08 20.85 22.30
N ILE A 605 9.05 20.01 21.97
CA ILE A 605 9.35 18.75 22.68
C ILE A 605 9.58 18.99 24.17
N GLU A 606 10.38 20.00 24.54
CA GLU A 606 10.71 20.25 25.95
C GLU A 606 9.50 20.73 26.76
N LEU A 607 8.61 21.51 26.13
CA LEU A 607 7.36 21.90 26.77
C LEU A 607 6.41 20.71 26.94
N GLN A 608 6.30 19.82 25.93
CA GLN A 608 5.49 18.61 26.02
C GLN A 608 5.99 17.70 27.16
N VAL A 609 7.30 17.51 27.27
CA VAL A 609 7.93 16.78 28.39
C VAL A 609 7.60 17.42 29.73
N ALA A 610 7.75 18.75 29.85
CA ALA A 610 7.48 19.47 31.08
C ALA A 610 5.99 19.39 31.48
N GLY A 611 5.08 19.49 30.50
CA GLY A 611 3.65 19.37 30.72
C GLY A 611 3.24 17.97 31.14
N ALA A 612 3.70 16.93 30.43
CA ALA A 612 3.46 15.54 30.79
C ALA A 612 4.00 15.21 32.19
N HIS A 613 5.15 15.76 32.55
CA HIS A 613 5.71 15.62 33.89
C HIS A 613 4.77 16.17 34.97
N VAL A 614 4.23 17.39 34.80
CA VAL A 614 3.26 17.97 35.75
C VAL A 614 2.01 17.10 35.86
N VAL A 615 1.44 16.66 34.73
CA VAL A 615 0.23 15.80 34.71
C VAL A 615 0.47 14.50 35.48
N GLY A 616 1.54 13.77 35.14
CA GLY A 616 1.87 12.51 35.82
C GLY A 616 2.16 12.70 37.30
N LEU A 617 2.80 13.82 37.67
CA LEU A 617 3.15 14.13 39.06
C LEU A 617 1.92 14.49 39.90
N LEU A 618 0.98 15.26 39.35
CA LEU A 618 -0.29 15.55 40.02
C LEU A 618 -1.14 14.29 40.22
N CYS A 619 -1.12 13.36 39.25
CA CYS A 619 -1.75 12.04 39.39
C CYS A 619 -1.07 11.19 40.47
N LEU A 620 0.28 11.12 40.44
CA LEU A 620 1.07 10.35 41.39
C LEU A 620 0.85 10.83 42.84
N LEU A 621 0.74 12.14 43.04
CA LEU A 621 0.50 12.76 44.34
C LEU A 621 -0.98 12.78 44.74
N GLY A 622 -1.87 12.21 43.92
CA GLY A 622 -3.31 12.12 44.20
C GLY A 622 -4.01 13.47 44.30
N ALA A 623 -3.49 14.49 43.61
CA ALA A 623 -4.11 15.80 43.51
C ALA A 623 -5.17 15.86 42.39
N ILE A 624 -4.99 15.03 41.37
CA ILE A 624 -5.97 14.80 40.30
C ILE A 624 -6.20 13.29 40.10
N ASP A 625 -7.39 12.93 39.66
CA ASP A 625 -7.84 11.57 39.45
C ASP A 625 -8.55 11.41 38.09
N LYS A 626 -9.03 10.20 37.79
CA LYS A 626 -9.73 9.90 36.54
C LYS A 626 -11.01 10.72 36.32
N LYS A 627 -11.58 11.31 37.37
CA LYS A 627 -12.83 12.10 37.35
C LYS A 627 -12.56 13.61 37.27
N THR A 628 -11.31 14.04 37.44
CA THR A 628 -10.93 15.46 37.40
C THR A 628 -11.25 16.07 36.03
N ALA A 629 -11.87 17.24 36.02
CA ALA A 629 -12.20 17.96 34.80
C ALA A 629 -10.93 18.27 33.98
N GLY A 630 -10.94 17.95 32.69
CA GLY A 630 -9.76 18.05 31.81
C GLY A 630 -8.95 16.75 31.66
N MET A 631 -9.25 15.70 32.43
CA MET A 631 -8.59 14.40 32.30
C MET A 631 -8.75 13.73 30.91
N PRO A 632 -9.92 13.80 30.22
CA PRO A 632 -10.03 13.33 28.84
C PRO A 632 -9.06 14.06 27.90
N GLN A 633 -8.92 15.38 28.05
CA GLN A 633 -7.98 16.18 27.26
C GLN A 633 -6.52 15.81 27.58
N ALA A 634 -6.19 15.59 28.85
CA ALA A 634 -4.86 15.13 29.26
C ALA A 634 -4.49 13.78 28.61
N LYS A 635 -5.43 12.82 28.59
CA LYS A 635 -5.23 11.54 27.90
C LYS A 635 -4.99 11.72 26.40
N ILE A 636 -5.84 12.50 25.74
CA ILE A 636 -5.70 12.79 24.31
C ILE A 636 -4.35 13.44 24.01
N LEU A 637 -3.90 14.41 24.82
CA LEU A 637 -2.62 15.07 24.63
C LEU A 637 -1.43 14.14 24.89
N LEU A 638 -1.50 13.25 25.90
CA LEU A 638 -0.46 12.26 26.16
C LEU A 638 -0.42 11.17 25.08
N ASP A 639 -1.59 10.77 24.56
CA ASP A 639 -1.69 9.85 23.43
C ASP A 639 -1.12 10.50 22.15
N ASP A 640 -1.46 11.76 21.86
CA ASP A 640 -0.86 12.55 20.78
C ASP A 640 0.66 12.68 20.96
N MET A 641 1.13 12.84 22.20
CA MET A 641 2.56 12.91 22.51
C MET A 641 3.28 11.56 22.29
N LEU A 642 2.64 10.42 22.63
CA LEU A 642 3.18 9.09 22.37
C LEU A 642 3.17 8.70 20.90
N GLU A 643 2.16 9.16 20.17
CA GLU A 643 2.07 9.01 18.71
C GLU A 643 3.16 9.85 18.02
N LYS A 644 3.32 11.11 18.45
CA LYS A 644 4.24 12.07 17.87
C LYS A 644 5.71 11.82 18.23
N TYR A 645 6.04 11.43 19.45
CA TYR A 645 7.43 11.30 19.88
C TYR A 645 7.76 9.83 20.17
N ASP A 646 8.42 9.15 19.23
CA ASP A 646 8.78 7.73 19.35
C ASP A 646 10.00 7.47 20.25
N MET A 647 10.16 6.24 20.74
CA MET A 647 11.26 5.87 21.65
C MET A 647 12.65 5.95 21.01
N ALA A 648 12.77 5.70 19.71
CA ALA A 648 14.08 5.63 19.05
C ALA A 648 14.65 7.04 18.81
N THR A 649 13.79 7.97 18.39
CA THR A 649 14.19 9.34 18.08
C THR A 649 14.14 10.27 19.30
N TYR A 650 13.12 10.11 20.16
CA TYR A 650 12.84 11.01 21.29
C TYR A 650 12.60 10.24 22.60
N PRO A 651 13.60 9.49 23.11
CA PRO A 651 13.42 8.57 24.23
C PRO A 651 12.90 9.27 25.50
N GLN A 652 13.32 10.50 25.75
CA GLN A 652 12.90 11.26 26.94
C GLN A 652 11.42 11.67 26.90
N ALA A 653 10.94 12.15 25.75
CA ALA A 653 9.55 12.56 25.58
C ALA A 653 8.62 11.35 25.64
N HIS A 654 8.95 10.30 24.92
CA HIS A 654 8.17 9.07 24.92
C HIS A 654 8.07 8.47 26.33
N SER A 655 9.20 8.31 27.02
CA SER A 655 9.22 7.73 28.37
C SER A 655 8.41 8.56 29.36
N MET A 656 8.47 9.90 29.27
CA MET A 656 7.71 10.78 30.16
C MET A 656 6.20 10.70 29.90
N ALA A 657 5.78 10.66 28.64
CA ALA A 657 4.38 10.52 28.28
C ALA A 657 3.82 9.15 28.71
N GLN A 658 4.60 8.08 28.53
CA GLN A 658 4.23 6.73 29.00
C GLN A 658 4.07 6.73 30.51
N TRP A 659 5.06 7.24 31.25
CA TRP A 659 5.00 7.35 32.70
C TRP A 659 3.77 8.14 33.18
N ALA A 660 3.49 9.30 32.58
CA ALA A 660 2.33 10.11 32.95
C ALA A 660 1.00 9.37 32.70
N LYS A 661 0.90 8.65 31.57
CA LYS A 661 -0.26 7.83 31.23
C LYS A 661 -0.42 6.65 32.20
N GLU A 662 0.67 6.00 32.58
CA GLU A 662 0.66 4.97 33.63
C GLU A 662 0.15 5.53 34.95
N MET A 663 0.57 6.74 35.36
CA MET A 663 0.09 7.38 36.59
C MET A 663 -1.41 7.70 36.54
N ILE A 664 -1.95 8.05 35.37
CA ILE A 664 -3.41 8.25 35.18
C ILE A 664 -4.18 6.93 35.35
N ILE A 665 -3.63 5.82 34.84
CA ILE A 665 -4.29 4.52 34.86
C ILE A 665 -4.13 3.84 36.23
N ALA A 666 -2.99 4.08 36.89
CA ALA A 666 -2.60 3.43 38.12
C ALA A 666 -3.73 3.50 39.18
N PRO A 667 -4.07 2.37 39.83
CA PRO A 667 -5.00 2.40 40.93
C PRO A 667 -4.40 3.27 42.03
N HIS A 668 -5.15 4.27 42.50
CA HIS A 668 -4.76 5.05 43.67
C HIS A 668 -4.51 4.07 44.82
N LYS A 669 -3.26 3.96 45.26
CA LYS A 669 -2.92 3.06 46.37
C LYS A 669 -3.67 3.54 47.59
N ARG A 670 -4.70 2.78 48.00
CA ARG A 670 -5.41 3.00 49.26
C ARG A 670 -4.37 3.07 50.39
N LYS A 671 -4.44 4.10 51.25
CA LYS A 671 -3.59 4.15 52.45
C LYS A 671 -3.89 2.91 53.30
N MET A 672 -2.87 2.09 53.50
CA MET A 672 -2.98 0.84 54.26
C MET A 672 -3.16 1.18 55.74
N GLY A 673 -4.14 0.55 56.40
CA GLY A 673 -4.31 0.72 57.85
C GLY A 673 -3.13 0.14 58.62
N MET A 674 -2.83 0.67 59.79
CA MET A 674 -1.66 0.25 60.59
C MET A 674 -1.67 -1.27 60.87
N ASN A 675 -2.85 -1.83 61.20
CA ASN A 675 -3.03 -3.26 61.44
C ASN A 675 -2.83 -4.10 60.16
N GLU A 676 -3.31 -3.61 59.02
CA GLU A 676 -3.15 -4.29 57.74
C GLU A 676 -1.68 -4.32 57.29
N ALA A 677 -0.94 -3.23 57.52
CA ALA A 677 0.50 -3.18 57.28
C ALA A 677 1.25 -4.16 58.19
N ALA A 678 0.89 -4.21 59.48
CA ALA A 678 1.47 -5.16 60.43
C ALA A 678 1.21 -6.62 60.00
N MET A 679 -0.03 -6.96 59.58
CA MET A 679 -0.35 -8.31 59.10
C MET A 679 0.46 -8.69 57.85
N LYS A 680 0.64 -7.78 56.89
CA LYS A 680 1.46 -8.04 55.70
C LYS A 680 2.94 -8.27 56.05
N LEU A 681 3.51 -7.46 56.94
CA LEU A 681 4.88 -7.64 57.40
C LEU A 681 5.06 -8.97 58.14
N GLN A 682 4.13 -9.33 59.02
CA GLN A 682 4.12 -10.61 59.71
C GLN A 682 3.99 -11.79 58.73
N GLY A 683 3.12 -11.67 57.71
CA GLY A 683 2.97 -12.65 56.65
C GLY A 683 4.27 -12.86 55.85
N LEU A 684 4.92 -11.78 55.45
CA LEU A 684 6.22 -11.82 54.76
C LEU A 684 7.30 -12.48 55.62
N PHE A 685 7.35 -12.16 56.92
CA PHE A 685 8.28 -12.80 57.85
C PHE A 685 8.03 -14.30 57.97
N ARG A 686 6.77 -14.72 58.16
CA ARG A 686 6.38 -16.14 58.22
C ARG A 686 6.72 -16.87 56.93
N GLN A 687 6.49 -16.26 55.77
CA GLN A 687 6.85 -16.83 54.46
C GLN A 687 8.36 -17.01 54.32
N ARG A 688 9.17 -16.01 54.71
CA ARG A 688 10.64 -16.13 54.73
C ARG A 688 11.10 -17.25 55.65
N LEU A 689 10.51 -17.36 56.83
CA LEU A 689 10.82 -18.43 57.78
C LEU A 689 10.46 -19.82 57.23
N ALA A 690 9.29 -19.96 56.60
CA ALA A 690 8.86 -21.21 55.97
C ALA A 690 9.79 -21.62 54.82
N ARG A 691 10.18 -20.68 53.95
CA ARG A 691 11.15 -20.93 52.87
C ARG A 691 12.52 -21.34 53.42
N ARG A 692 12.99 -20.70 54.49
CA ARG A 692 14.25 -21.07 55.17
C ARG A 692 14.20 -22.49 55.72
N ARG A 693 13.08 -22.87 56.37
CA ARG A 693 12.86 -24.23 56.87
C ARG A 693 12.82 -25.26 55.74
N LEU A 694 12.12 -24.96 54.65
CA LEU A 694 12.01 -25.85 53.49
C LEU A 694 13.37 -26.06 52.81
N ARG A 695 14.18 -25.00 52.67
CA ARG A 695 15.57 -25.11 52.17
C ARG A 695 16.45 -25.97 53.08
N ALA A 696 16.32 -25.82 54.40
CA ALA A 696 17.05 -26.66 55.35
C ALA A 696 16.67 -28.15 55.20
N MET A 697 15.37 -28.45 55.11
CA MET A 697 14.90 -29.82 54.87
C MET A 697 15.37 -30.36 53.51
N ALA A 698 15.32 -29.54 52.45
CA ALA A 698 15.80 -29.91 51.12
C ALA A 698 17.30 -30.24 51.14
N SER A 699 18.13 -29.45 51.84
CA SER A 699 19.56 -29.72 51.97
C SER A 699 19.88 -31.02 52.73
N GLN A 700 19.00 -31.45 53.64
CA GLN A 700 19.14 -32.74 54.33
C GLN A 700 18.71 -33.92 53.44
N LEU A 701 17.70 -33.72 52.59
CA LEU A 701 17.23 -34.74 51.65
C LEU A 701 18.19 -34.92 50.45
N PHE A 702 18.87 -33.85 50.06
CA PHE A 702 19.78 -33.82 48.92
C PHE A 702 21.13 -33.20 49.28
N PRO A 703 21.95 -33.88 50.11
CA PRO A 703 23.33 -33.45 50.35
C PRO A 703 24.13 -33.38 49.05
N ALA A 704 24.95 -32.33 48.95
CA ALA A 704 25.96 -32.18 47.92
C ALA A 704 27.20 -32.97 48.31
N LEU A 705 27.61 -33.92 47.46
CA LEU A 705 28.77 -34.78 47.64
C LEU A 705 29.75 -34.54 46.48
N VAL A 706 31.04 -34.71 46.73
CA VAL A 706 32.09 -34.55 45.71
C VAL A 706 32.49 -35.94 45.22
N ASP A 707 32.42 -36.15 43.91
CA ASP A 707 32.98 -37.35 43.30
C ASP A 707 34.52 -37.30 43.38
N PRO A 708 35.18 -38.26 44.04
CA PRO A 708 36.63 -38.26 44.23
C PRO A 708 37.41 -38.39 42.91
N THR A 709 36.78 -38.89 41.86
CA THR A 709 37.42 -39.14 40.55
C THR A 709 37.43 -37.89 39.66
N THR A 710 36.33 -37.13 39.67
CA THR A 710 36.17 -35.95 38.80
C THR A 710 36.30 -34.62 39.53
N GLY A 711 36.22 -34.63 40.87
CA GLY A 711 36.17 -33.41 41.69
C GLY A 711 34.86 -32.62 41.55
N LEU A 712 33.87 -33.15 40.83
CA LEU A 712 32.59 -32.49 40.59
C LEU A 712 31.57 -32.81 41.68
N VAL A 713 30.69 -31.85 41.95
CA VAL A 713 29.62 -32.00 42.95
C VAL A 713 28.41 -32.68 42.33
N TYR A 714 27.89 -33.71 43.00
CA TYR A 714 26.61 -34.34 42.70
C TYR A 714 25.70 -34.32 43.93
N TYR A 715 24.39 -34.45 43.71
CA TYR A 715 23.37 -34.47 44.75
C TYR A 715 22.84 -35.88 44.94
N TYR A 716 22.87 -36.36 46.18
CA TYR A 716 22.39 -37.70 46.53
C TYR A 716 21.05 -37.61 47.25
N ASN A 717 20.02 -38.29 46.73
CA ASN A 717 18.71 -38.35 47.37
C ASN A 717 18.74 -39.40 48.51
N THR A 718 18.71 -38.96 49.76
CA THR A 718 18.79 -39.83 50.94
C THR A 718 17.59 -40.76 51.11
N ARG A 719 16.46 -40.50 50.43
CA ARG A 719 15.25 -41.31 50.51
C ARG A 719 15.16 -42.38 49.44
N THR A 720 15.63 -42.10 48.22
CA THR A 720 15.50 -43.02 47.08
C THR A 720 16.82 -43.68 46.67
N GLY A 721 17.95 -43.23 47.22
CA GLY A 721 19.28 -43.70 46.85
C GLY A 721 19.77 -43.23 45.47
N ALA A 722 19.02 -42.37 44.78
CA ALA A 722 19.36 -41.89 43.45
C ALA A 722 20.35 -40.71 43.51
N SER A 723 21.31 -40.68 42.58
CA SER A 723 22.30 -39.61 42.44
C SER A 723 22.03 -38.78 41.19
N SER A 724 22.22 -37.46 41.25
CA SER A 724 22.05 -36.56 40.11
C SER A 724 23.11 -35.46 40.10
N TRP A 725 23.59 -35.11 38.90
CA TRP A 725 24.55 -34.02 38.68
C TRP A 725 23.88 -32.63 38.64
N THR A 726 22.55 -32.59 38.54
CA THR A 726 21.77 -31.34 38.52
C THR A 726 21.13 -31.09 39.89
N PRO A 727 21.21 -29.86 40.45
CA PRO A 727 20.56 -29.53 41.71
C PRO A 727 19.03 -29.69 41.60
N PRO A 728 18.35 -30.23 42.62
CA PRO A 728 16.90 -30.33 42.65
C PRO A 728 16.21 -28.96 42.48
N SER A 729 15.14 -28.91 41.67
CA SER A 729 14.41 -27.68 41.36
C SER A 729 13.81 -26.94 42.58
N LEU A 730 13.68 -27.63 43.73
CA LEU A 730 13.21 -27.09 45.01
C LEU A 730 14.21 -26.11 45.69
N PHE A 731 15.42 -25.93 45.13
CA PHE A 731 16.42 -25.00 45.65
C PHE A 731 16.34 -23.56 45.07
N LEU A 732 15.57 -23.34 44.00
CA LEU A 732 15.24 -22.01 43.44
C LEU A 732 14.00 -21.43 44.14
#